data_AF-A0A4P2R6V6-F1
#
_entry.id   AF-A0A4P2R6V6-F1
#
_cell.length_a   1.000
_cell.length_b   1.000
_cell.length_c   1.000
_cell.angle_alpha   90.00
_cell.angle_beta   90.00
_cell.angle_gamma   90.00
#
_symmetry.space_group_name_H-M   'P 1'
#
loop_
_entity.id
_entity.type
_entity.pdbx_description
1 polymer ?
#
loop_
_entity_poly.entity_id
_entity_poly.type
_entity_poly.pdbx_seq_one_letter_code
_entity_poly.pdbx_strand_id
1 'polypeptide(L)'
;MPTEVIVRIRSPRGIVDLPGTVDAVGPAASSAFEERKSTPGIHLLAAATSDSDYAVSLQAPVPSESLTALREREGKPVLVIFPGRTPVRRRLQAVSVSTVEVVPDQGVASQAAPLDLTAGREGAAPLWLLPVGVFSTSPALGPDGPAARDALVTAARWISSRRTSTFTQLFPPSAFHPEEPVRKERLSAGRGMALLDQARGAIEVAAVGGEEAKRDPVGAATLRSAAVTVLSHLIATSLDDRGFAPVAERAAEEIFALIEREAGDETARPALRAHAIHLLQLRAPALTAAQQERARGLVRGLLREAPPYDELTGPWNFAICSASEFHEGECRILVSTYGFKQIPLPPEAPPSPSGWSPYRAFEAPFKTPAGEPIRVFARTAMPRDENLEMGMTFFIGLLINRHAQLGAFDLRAAAVKVRQEGYKLMMNSQCAGLTTRFAISQMFPDADIYSSWDSTYFRVGSDGAVSSSEGIDCFVAALRGMSERASHAELDARIRKAQWHHPQAQVPGFTQFVGPSHPLVVARYSDVNRDGRADYYDGFLDFQLTEIAEDIGASMTPRDPGVSASQISGDAAAGLNWAAGSLNRVAQYSDIWAGLAGHSELYYVFQSGGFYSHREPPHDVPTGKAAQQDLGRLPAVTRYQETKDALGGLSVEVMFHSHLSHAAQELKRLLCAADAMRRAFDLGYLSGGEALSTPRGQRCAMLLTMAGLLEFPADQNFIDGLWSMALKALRLPEVSRSTVRACITDEDHEASNYYGSRRGLGQLLAALEKSDPVTFEQLGADDPLVGRLAEIDLGGA
;
A
#
# COMPACT_ATOMS: atom_id res chain seq x y z
N MET A 1 26.37 -13.62 -23.14
CA MET A 1 27.07 -14.46 -22.14
C MET A 1 28.53 -14.07 -22.10
N PRO A 2 29.15 -13.82 -20.94
CA PRO A 2 30.60 -13.67 -20.87
C PRO A 2 31.26 -15.01 -21.25
N THR A 3 32.26 -14.96 -22.14
CA THR A 3 32.98 -16.15 -22.60
C THR A 3 34.22 -16.34 -21.73
N GLU A 4 34.37 -17.49 -21.08
CA GLU A 4 35.57 -17.84 -20.31
C GLU A 4 36.81 -17.87 -21.21
N VAL A 5 37.93 -17.36 -20.68
CA VAL A 5 39.17 -17.22 -21.43
C VAL A 5 40.38 -17.41 -20.52
N ILE A 6 41.50 -17.86 -21.08
CA ILE A 6 42.79 -17.92 -20.39
C ILE A 6 43.75 -16.95 -21.09
N VAL A 7 44.28 -15.98 -20.35
CA VAL A 7 45.36 -15.10 -20.80
C VAL A 7 46.69 -15.74 -20.44
N ARG A 8 47.37 -16.29 -21.44
CA ARG A 8 48.68 -16.93 -21.30
C ARG A 8 49.79 -15.94 -21.57
N ILE A 9 50.67 -15.78 -20.59
CA ILE A 9 51.86 -14.94 -20.66
C ILE A 9 53.12 -15.76 -20.40
N ARG A 10 54.28 -15.25 -20.84
CA ARG A 10 55.59 -15.83 -20.52
C ARG A 10 56.23 -15.01 -19.40
N SER A 11 56.62 -15.65 -18.31
CA SER A 11 57.40 -15.04 -17.22
C SER A 11 58.84 -15.59 -17.21
N PRO A 12 59.77 -14.97 -16.47
CA PRO A 12 61.12 -15.51 -16.29
C PRO A 12 61.17 -16.92 -15.67
N ARG A 13 60.10 -17.35 -14.97
CA ARG A 13 59.98 -18.65 -14.30
C ARG A 13 59.18 -19.69 -15.11
N GLY A 14 58.62 -19.33 -16.26
CA GLY A 14 57.87 -20.26 -17.12
C GLY A 14 56.66 -19.63 -17.80
N ILE A 15 55.71 -20.47 -18.21
CA ILE A 15 54.42 -20.04 -18.77
C ILE A 15 53.45 -19.81 -17.61
N VAL A 16 52.70 -18.71 -17.65
CA VAL A 16 51.68 -18.36 -16.66
C VAL A 16 50.34 -18.23 -17.37
N ASP A 17 49.35 -18.97 -16.87
CA ASP A 17 47.97 -18.96 -17.36
C ASP A 17 47.07 -18.23 -16.37
N LEU A 18 46.39 -17.20 -16.86
CA LEU A 18 45.54 -16.33 -16.05
C LEU A 18 44.09 -16.49 -16.52
N PRO A 19 43.22 -17.16 -15.74
CA PRO A 19 41.81 -17.30 -16.09
C PRO A 19 41.10 -15.94 -16.02
N GLY A 20 40.12 -15.74 -16.89
CA GLY A 20 39.33 -14.51 -16.96
C GLY A 20 38.08 -14.67 -17.81
N THR A 21 37.39 -13.56 -18.01
CA THR A 21 36.16 -13.46 -18.82
C THR A 21 36.28 -12.33 -19.82
N VAL A 22 35.76 -12.54 -21.03
CA VAL A 22 35.70 -11.47 -22.05
C VAL A 22 34.49 -10.59 -21.78
N ASP A 23 34.76 -9.30 -21.53
CA ASP A 23 33.75 -8.27 -21.29
C ASP A 23 33.17 -7.72 -22.59
N ALA A 24 34.02 -7.54 -23.61
CA ALA A 24 33.62 -7.07 -24.93
C ALA A 24 34.65 -7.46 -26.02
N VAL A 25 34.21 -7.50 -27.27
CA VAL A 25 35.01 -7.88 -28.45
C VAL A 25 34.91 -6.80 -29.53
N GLY A 26 35.99 -6.59 -30.28
CA GLY A 26 36.02 -5.69 -31.44
C GLY A 26 35.94 -4.22 -31.04
N PRO A 27 35.26 -3.35 -31.82
CA PRO A 27 35.23 -1.90 -31.59
C PRO A 27 34.73 -1.47 -30.19
N ALA A 28 33.92 -2.31 -29.53
CA ALA A 28 33.40 -2.05 -28.18
C ALA A 28 34.41 -2.32 -27.06
N ALA A 29 35.52 -3.03 -27.33
CA ALA A 29 36.50 -3.43 -26.32
C ALA A 29 37.16 -2.24 -25.62
N SER A 30 37.50 -1.18 -26.36
CA SER A 30 38.15 -0.01 -25.76
C SER A 30 37.20 0.74 -24.81
N SER A 31 35.94 0.95 -25.18
CA SER A 31 34.95 1.59 -24.31
C SER A 31 34.65 0.75 -23.07
N ALA A 32 34.50 -0.56 -23.23
CA ALA A 32 34.28 -1.47 -22.10
C ALA A 32 35.48 -1.49 -21.13
N PHE A 33 36.71 -1.46 -21.65
CA PHE A 33 37.92 -1.34 -20.83
C PHE A 33 37.95 0.00 -20.06
N GLU A 34 37.62 1.11 -20.72
CA GLU A 34 37.59 2.43 -20.09
C GLU A 34 36.55 2.55 -18.97
N GLU A 35 35.40 1.87 -19.10
CA GLU A 35 34.40 1.77 -18.04
C GLU A 35 34.91 0.90 -16.87
N ARG A 36 35.46 -0.28 -17.19
CA ARG A 36 35.91 -1.29 -16.21
C ARG A 36 37.22 -0.95 -15.52
N LYS A 37 38.09 -0.14 -16.09
CA LYS A 37 39.40 0.17 -15.49
C LYS A 37 39.30 0.82 -14.10
N SER A 38 38.13 1.39 -13.79
CA SER A 38 37.79 1.99 -12.48
C SER A 38 37.13 1.02 -11.51
N THR A 39 36.65 -0.15 -11.97
CA THR A 39 36.02 -1.18 -11.12
C THR A 39 37.06 -2.08 -10.44
N PRO A 40 36.75 -2.69 -9.27
CA PRO A 40 37.70 -3.55 -8.58
C PRO A 40 38.08 -4.79 -9.40
N GLY A 41 39.38 -5.07 -9.50
CA GLY A 41 39.90 -6.22 -10.22
C GLY A 41 41.06 -5.88 -11.15
N ILE A 42 41.42 -6.86 -11.99
CA ILE A 42 42.46 -6.72 -13.01
C ILE A 42 41.79 -6.78 -14.38
N HIS A 43 41.83 -5.66 -15.09
CA HIS A 43 41.20 -5.49 -16.39
C HIS A 43 42.27 -5.27 -17.46
N LEU A 44 42.07 -5.89 -18.62
CA LEU A 44 43.04 -5.93 -19.71
C LEU A 44 42.39 -5.47 -21.01
N LEU A 45 43.13 -4.67 -21.77
CA LEU A 45 42.82 -4.41 -23.17
C LEU A 45 43.82 -5.14 -24.05
N ALA A 46 43.37 -6.17 -24.76
CA ALA A 46 44.20 -6.99 -25.64
C ALA A 46 43.83 -6.69 -27.10
N ALA A 47 44.63 -5.85 -27.75
CA ALA A 47 44.37 -5.34 -29.09
C ALA A 47 45.09 -6.14 -30.19
N ALA A 48 44.54 -6.14 -31.40
CA ALA A 48 45.17 -6.71 -32.59
C ALA A 48 45.45 -5.65 -33.64
N THR A 49 46.48 -5.86 -34.46
CA THR A 49 46.80 -4.95 -35.57
C THR A 49 45.86 -5.13 -36.77
N SER A 50 45.20 -6.29 -36.90
CA SER A 50 44.38 -6.66 -38.07
C SER A 50 43.24 -7.64 -37.75
N ASP A 51 42.77 -7.68 -36.50
CA ASP A 51 41.77 -8.63 -35.99
C ASP A 51 41.01 -7.99 -34.79
N SER A 52 40.09 -8.71 -34.16
CA SER A 52 39.24 -8.18 -33.08
C SER A 52 40.01 -7.96 -31.77
N ASP A 53 39.79 -6.80 -31.15
CA ASP A 53 40.26 -6.45 -29.82
C ASP A 53 39.42 -7.14 -28.73
N TYR A 54 39.99 -7.32 -27.54
CA TYR A 54 39.29 -7.91 -26.40
C TYR A 54 39.47 -7.05 -25.16
N ALA A 55 38.36 -6.77 -24.47
CA ALA A 55 38.36 -6.37 -23.08
C ALA A 55 38.20 -7.62 -22.21
N VAL A 56 39.12 -7.83 -21.28
CA VAL A 56 39.15 -9.05 -20.44
C VAL A 56 39.29 -8.68 -18.97
N SER A 57 38.44 -9.26 -18.12
CA SER A 57 38.55 -9.19 -16.67
C SER A 57 39.12 -10.50 -16.14
N LEU A 58 40.25 -10.44 -15.43
CA LEU A 58 40.87 -11.62 -14.83
C LEU A 58 40.14 -12.05 -13.56
N GLN A 59 40.09 -13.37 -13.33
CA GLN A 59 39.54 -13.94 -12.12
C GLN A 59 40.52 -13.76 -10.95
N ALA A 60 40.02 -13.24 -9.83
CA ALA A 60 40.78 -13.12 -8.59
C ALA A 60 40.74 -14.43 -7.78
N PRO A 61 41.78 -14.75 -6.99
CA PRO A 61 43.01 -14.00 -6.79
C PRO A 61 44.09 -14.28 -7.85
N VAL A 62 44.79 -13.23 -8.32
CA VAL A 62 45.98 -13.36 -9.16
C VAL A 62 47.22 -13.18 -8.30
N PRO A 63 48.16 -14.14 -8.25
CA PRO A 63 49.40 -14.02 -7.46
C PRO A 63 50.20 -12.76 -7.84
N SER A 64 50.81 -12.09 -6.85
CA SER A 64 51.56 -10.85 -7.05
C SER A 64 52.71 -10.99 -8.06
N GLU A 65 53.38 -12.14 -8.07
CA GLU A 65 54.41 -12.47 -9.06
C GLU A 65 53.84 -12.55 -10.49
N SER A 66 52.67 -13.16 -10.65
CA SER A 66 51.98 -13.28 -11.94
C SER A 66 51.43 -11.94 -12.43
N LEU A 67 50.95 -11.09 -11.52
CA LEU A 67 50.53 -9.72 -11.84
C LEU A 67 51.71 -8.85 -12.27
N THR A 68 52.86 -9.00 -11.61
CA THR A 68 54.10 -8.32 -11.99
C THR A 68 54.53 -8.75 -13.39
N ALA A 69 54.54 -10.06 -13.65
CA ALA A 69 54.84 -10.60 -14.99
C ALA A 69 53.84 -10.14 -16.05
N LEU A 70 52.56 -9.91 -15.70
CA LEU A 70 51.53 -9.39 -16.59
C LEU A 70 51.75 -7.91 -16.93
N ARG A 71 52.06 -7.07 -15.94
CA ARG A 71 52.39 -5.65 -16.17
C ARG A 71 53.63 -5.48 -17.05
N GLU A 72 54.64 -6.32 -16.86
CA GLU A 72 55.83 -6.35 -17.73
C GLU A 72 55.53 -6.74 -19.19
N ARG A 73 54.32 -7.27 -19.46
CA ARG A 73 53.84 -7.63 -20.80
C ARG A 73 53.01 -6.54 -21.46
N GLU A 74 52.78 -5.41 -20.82
CA GLU A 74 52.16 -4.25 -21.46
C GLU A 74 53.01 -3.80 -22.66
N GLY A 75 52.34 -3.54 -23.79
CA GLY A 75 52.96 -3.31 -25.09
C GLY A 75 53.56 -4.55 -25.77
N LYS A 76 53.50 -5.75 -25.16
CA LYS A 76 54.05 -7.01 -25.69
C LYS A 76 52.93 -8.02 -26.04
N PRO A 77 53.23 -9.07 -26.84
CA PRO A 77 52.25 -10.07 -27.19
C PRO A 77 51.92 -11.02 -26.03
N VAL A 78 50.63 -11.34 -25.90
CA VAL A 78 50.03 -12.35 -25.03
C VAL A 78 49.19 -13.33 -25.86
N LEU A 79 48.97 -14.54 -25.35
CA LEU A 79 48.02 -15.49 -25.95
C LEU A 79 46.69 -15.40 -25.21
N VAL A 80 45.60 -15.27 -25.95
CA VAL A 80 44.23 -15.34 -25.43
C VAL A 80 43.65 -16.67 -25.90
N ILE A 81 43.41 -17.58 -24.96
CA ILE A 81 42.99 -18.95 -25.22
C ILE A 81 41.53 -19.08 -24.85
N PHE A 82 40.69 -19.42 -25.82
CA PHE A 82 39.31 -19.79 -25.61
C PHE A 82 39.22 -21.32 -25.54
N PRO A 83 38.65 -21.91 -24.48
CA PRO A 83 38.47 -23.36 -24.40
C PRO A 83 37.78 -23.92 -25.66
N GLY A 84 38.40 -24.92 -26.28
CA GLY A 84 37.88 -25.55 -27.51
C GLY A 84 38.09 -24.75 -28.81
N ARG A 85 38.82 -23.62 -28.81
CA ARG A 85 39.15 -22.85 -30.04
C ARG A 85 40.65 -22.63 -30.17
N THR A 86 41.08 -22.25 -31.37
CA THR A 86 42.48 -21.88 -31.65
C THR A 86 42.88 -20.65 -30.83
N PRO A 87 43.99 -20.69 -30.07
CA PRO A 87 44.48 -19.53 -29.35
C PRO A 87 44.81 -18.36 -30.27
N VAL A 88 44.47 -17.14 -29.83
CA VAL A 88 44.74 -15.92 -30.60
C VAL A 88 45.85 -15.12 -29.94
N ARG A 89 46.78 -14.62 -30.74
CA ARG A 89 47.85 -13.72 -30.27
C ARG A 89 47.35 -12.28 -30.31
N ARG A 90 47.51 -11.57 -29.19
CA ARG A 90 47.12 -10.15 -29.05
C ARG A 90 48.23 -9.35 -28.40
N ARG A 91 48.28 -8.06 -28.68
CA ARG A 91 49.17 -7.13 -27.98
C ARG A 91 48.43 -6.62 -26.76
N LEU A 92 49.01 -6.79 -25.57
CA LEU A 92 48.43 -6.25 -24.34
C LEU A 92 48.63 -4.74 -24.36
N GLN A 93 47.60 -3.99 -24.70
CA GLN A 93 47.67 -2.54 -24.90
C GLN A 93 47.64 -1.78 -23.57
N ALA A 94 46.80 -2.25 -22.65
CA ALA A 94 46.67 -1.64 -21.33
C ALA A 94 46.38 -2.71 -20.27
N VAL A 95 46.96 -2.52 -19.08
CA VAL A 95 46.64 -3.29 -17.87
C VAL A 95 46.17 -2.30 -16.81
N SER A 96 44.88 -2.34 -16.46
CA SER A 96 44.40 -1.66 -15.26
C SER A 96 44.37 -2.64 -14.11
N VAL A 97 45.06 -2.28 -13.04
CA VAL A 97 44.89 -2.92 -11.75
C VAL A 97 44.26 -1.87 -10.87
N SER A 98 42.95 -1.96 -10.71
CA SER A 98 42.28 -1.15 -9.71
C SER A 98 42.52 -1.81 -8.36
N THR A 99 43.59 -1.39 -7.69
CA THR A 99 43.68 -1.45 -6.24
C THR A 99 42.99 -0.22 -5.66
N VAL A 100 41.77 0.09 -6.12
CA VAL A 100 40.82 0.56 -5.13
C VAL A 100 40.80 -0.56 -4.10
N GLU A 101 41.70 -0.45 -3.11
CA GLU A 101 41.31 -0.74 -1.76
C GLU A 101 39.94 -0.11 -1.70
N VAL A 102 38.93 -0.97 -1.71
CA VAL A 102 37.89 -0.78 -0.74
C VAL A 102 38.70 -0.53 0.53
N VAL A 103 38.97 0.75 0.85
CA VAL A 103 38.98 1.20 2.24
C VAL A 103 37.82 0.41 2.77
N PRO A 104 38.02 -0.66 3.58
CA PRO A 104 36.93 -1.51 3.99
C PRO A 104 35.88 -0.53 4.39
N ASP A 105 34.78 -0.50 3.61
CA ASP A 105 33.77 0.51 3.83
C ASP A 105 33.48 0.32 5.31
N GLN A 106 33.73 1.33 6.13
CA GLN A 106 33.74 1.08 7.58
C GLN A 106 32.34 0.62 8.05
N GLY A 107 31.35 0.60 7.15
CA GLY A 107 30.05 -0.07 7.24
C GLY A 107 29.89 -1.47 6.61
N VAL A 108 30.76 -1.97 5.72
CA VAL A 108 30.89 -3.43 5.53
C VAL A 108 31.63 -3.97 6.75
N ALA A 109 31.01 -3.89 7.93
CA ALA A 109 31.48 -4.64 9.07
C ALA A 109 31.64 -6.08 8.59
N SER A 110 32.86 -6.60 8.69
CA SER A 110 33.11 -8.02 8.50
C SER A 110 32.27 -8.74 9.55
N GLN A 111 31.04 -9.13 9.21
CA GLN A 111 30.21 -9.94 10.09
C GLN A 111 30.81 -11.36 10.05
N ALA A 112 31.97 -11.53 10.69
CA ALA A 112 32.55 -12.82 11.01
C ALA A 112 31.69 -13.53 12.07
N ALA A 113 30.87 -12.76 12.81
CA ALA A 113 29.88 -13.24 13.76
C ALA A 113 28.44 -13.03 13.23
N PRO A 114 27.50 -13.90 13.62
CA PRO A 114 26.06 -13.71 13.42
C PRO A 114 25.58 -12.36 13.95
N LEU A 115 24.68 -11.72 13.22
CA LEU A 115 24.10 -10.43 13.57
C LEU A 115 22.64 -10.62 14.02
N ASP A 116 22.32 -10.22 15.25
CA ASP A 116 20.93 -10.18 15.73
C ASP A 116 20.21 -8.95 15.16
N LEU A 117 19.21 -9.20 14.32
CA LEU A 117 18.39 -8.18 13.67
C LEU A 117 17.26 -7.66 14.57
N THR A 118 17.01 -8.37 15.67
CA THR A 118 15.97 -8.11 16.67
C THR A 118 16.53 -7.67 18.02
N ALA A 119 17.85 -7.44 18.09
CA ALA A 119 18.52 -6.99 19.31
C ALA A 119 17.83 -5.76 19.93
N GLY A 120 17.60 -5.82 21.23
CA GLY A 120 16.94 -4.75 22.00
C GLY A 120 15.41 -4.73 21.89
N ARG A 121 14.78 -5.70 21.23
CA ARG A 121 13.31 -5.80 21.12
C ARG A 121 12.77 -6.86 22.07
N GLU A 122 12.09 -6.42 23.11
CA GLU A 122 11.46 -7.30 24.08
C GLU A 122 10.40 -8.19 23.41
N GLY A 123 10.51 -9.50 23.60
CA GLY A 123 9.54 -10.48 23.09
C GLY A 123 9.53 -10.68 21.56
N ALA A 124 10.45 -10.05 20.81
CA ALA A 124 10.55 -10.26 19.37
C ALA A 124 10.96 -11.70 19.03
N ALA A 125 10.38 -12.25 17.96
CA ALA A 125 10.80 -13.55 17.44
C ALA A 125 12.27 -13.45 16.99
N PRO A 126 13.13 -14.43 17.35
CA PRO A 126 14.56 -14.33 17.10
C PRO A 126 14.86 -14.31 15.61
N LEU A 127 15.65 -13.32 15.17
CA LEU A 127 16.08 -13.22 13.78
C LEU A 127 17.55 -12.83 13.69
N TRP A 128 18.33 -13.70 13.04
CA TRP A 128 19.76 -13.57 12.84
C TRP A 128 20.10 -13.51 11.36
N LEU A 129 21.01 -12.61 10.99
CA LEU A 129 21.73 -12.68 9.71
C LEU A 129 23.09 -13.36 9.97
N LEU A 130 23.27 -14.55 9.41
CA LEU A 130 24.49 -15.33 9.59
C LEU A 130 25.63 -14.79 8.71
N PRO A 131 26.91 -15.06 9.06
CA PRO A 131 28.08 -14.64 8.27
C PRO A 131 28.07 -15.06 6.80
N VAL A 132 27.40 -16.18 6.51
CA VAL A 132 27.22 -16.74 5.16
C VAL A 132 26.19 -15.96 4.33
N GLY A 133 25.38 -15.09 4.95
CA GLY A 133 24.38 -14.27 4.26
C GLY A 133 22.97 -14.89 4.22
N VAL A 134 22.61 -15.75 5.18
CA VAL A 134 21.27 -16.35 5.28
C VAL A 134 20.58 -15.93 6.58
N PHE A 135 19.25 -15.88 6.57
CA PHE A 135 18.46 -15.64 7.78
C PHE A 135 18.32 -16.92 8.60
N SER A 136 18.33 -16.79 9.92
CA SER A 136 18.10 -17.90 10.86
C SER A 136 17.38 -17.44 12.12
N THR A 137 16.68 -18.35 12.78
CA THR A 137 16.14 -18.14 14.14
C THR A 137 17.17 -18.42 15.24
N SER A 138 18.39 -18.82 14.86
CA SER A 138 19.50 -19.12 15.76
C SER A 138 20.82 -18.55 15.22
N PRO A 139 21.76 -18.11 16.08
CA PRO A 139 23.06 -17.65 15.63
C PRO A 139 23.97 -18.78 15.09
N ALA A 140 23.63 -20.06 15.28
CA ALA A 140 24.57 -21.16 15.05
C ALA A 140 24.40 -21.88 13.69
N LEU A 141 23.18 -22.05 13.21
CA LEU A 141 22.85 -22.92 12.08
C LEU A 141 22.00 -22.17 11.06
N GLY A 142 22.41 -22.24 9.79
CA GLY A 142 21.57 -21.80 8.67
C GLY A 142 20.43 -22.80 8.47
N PRO A 143 19.18 -22.35 8.31
CA PRO A 143 18.07 -23.23 8.03
C PRO A 143 17.91 -23.45 6.52
N ASP A 144 17.60 -24.69 6.16
CA ASP A 144 17.47 -25.14 4.77
C ASP A 144 16.01 -25.59 4.52
N GLY A 145 15.50 -25.34 3.32
CA GLY A 145 14.20 -25.86 2.89
C GLY A 145 13.04 -25.50 3.85
N PRO A 146 12.24 -26.47 4.36
CA PRO A 146 11.12 -26.19 5.26
C PRO A 146 11.55 -25.55 6.59
N ALA A 147 12.77 -25.83 7.06
CA ALA A 147 13.28 -25.26 8.30
C ALA A 147 13.53 -23.74 8.19
N ALA A 148 13.64 -23.21 6.97
CA ALA A 148 13.80 -21.78 6.72
C ALA A 148 12.50 -21.00 6.90
N ARG A 149 11.35 -21.66 7.07
CA ARG A 149 10.02 -21.03 7.16
C ARG A 149 9.97 -19.93 8.21
N ASP A 150 10.29 -20.26 9.45
CA ASP A 150 10.17 -19.30 10.57
C ASP A 150 11.13 -18.13 10.41
N ALA A 151 12.35 -18.40 9.95
CA ALA A 151 13.37 -17.37 9.70
C ALA A 151 12.94 -16.42 8.58
N LEU A 152 12.42 -16.94 7.46
CA LEU A 152 11.98 -16.13 6.32
C LEU A 152 10.70 -15.35 6.63
N VAL A 153 9.73 -15.94 7.33
CA VAL A 153 8.52 -15.24 7.76
C VAL A 153 8.87 -14.10 8.72
N THR A 154 9.73 -14.37 9.71
CA THR A 154 10.20 -13.34 10.65
C THR A 154 10.98 -12.24 9.92
N ALA A 155 11.83 -12.61 8.95
CA ALA A 155 12.55 -11.65 8.11
C ALA A 155 11.60 -10.82 7.25
N ALA A 156 10.55 -11.41 6.69
CA ALA A 156 9.55 -10.72 5.87
C ALA A 156 8.76 -9.70 6.69
N ARG A 157 8.38 -10.02 7.94
CA ARG A 157 7.78 -9.05 8.88
C ARG A 157 8.77 -7.93 9.24
N TRP A 158 10.00 -8.29 9.57
CA TRP A 158 11.06 -7.34 9.88
C TRP A 158 11.37 -6.40 8.71
N ILE A 159 11.38 -6.88 7.46
CA ILE A 159 11.52 -6.08 6.24
C ILE A 159 10.28 -5.19 6.06
N SER A 160 9.07 -5.75 6.15
CA SER A 160 7.83 -5.03 5.88
C SER A 160 7.54 -3.90 6.87
N SER A 161 8.12 -3.95 8.07
CA SER A 161 8.08 -2.84 9.05
C SER A 161 8.90 -1.60 8.64
N ARG A 162 9.84 -1.73 7.68
CA ARG A 162 10.82 -0.72 7.26
C ARG A 162 10.78 -0.49 5.74
N ARG A 163 10.02 0.52 5.34
CA ARG A 163 9.67 0.73 3.92
C ARG A 163 10.78 1.36 3.08
N THR A 164 11.57 2.24 3.69
CA THR A 164 12.58 3.04 2.99
C THR A 164 13.98 2.45 3.09
N SER A 165 14.22 1.49 3.99
CA SER A 165 15.51 0.82 4.09
C SER A 165 15.70 -0.16 2.94
N THR A 166 16.93 -0.28 2.44
CA THR A 166 17.37 -1.41 1.62
C THR A 166 18.40 -2.23 2.40
N PHE A 167 18.90 -3.33 1.84
CA PHE A 167 19.98 -4.08 2.50
C PHE A 167 21.32 -3.31 2.53
N THR A 168 21.40 -2.11 1.94
CA THR A 168 22.52 -1.20 2.16
C THR A 168 22.56 -0.59 3.57
N GLN A 169 21.46 -0.70 4.33
CA GLN A 169 21.37 -0.25 5.72
C GLN A 169 20.45 -1.16 6.54
N LEU A 170 21.03 -2.07 7.33
CA LEU A 170 20.26 -3.03 8.12
C LEU A 170 19.58 -2.39 9.34
N PHE A 171 20.16 -1.33 9.88
CA PHE A 171 19.63 -0.60 11.04
C PHE A 171 19.62 0.90 10.73
N PRO A 172 18.47 1.45 10.30
CA PRO A 172 18.35 2.89 10.12
C PRO A 172 18.51 3.62 11.48
N PRO A 173 19.11 4.83 11.51
CA PRO A 173 19.17 5.65 12.72
C PRO A 173 17.78 5.88 13.30
N SER A 174 17.66 5.75 14.61
CA SER A 174 16.42 6.06 15.29
C SER A 174 16.20 7.57 15.35
N ALA A 175 15.07 8.05 14.85
CA ALA A 175 14.66 9.45 15.00
C ALA A 175 14.26 9.80 16.45
N PHE A 176 14.01 8.80 17.31
CA PHE A 176 13.68 8.96 18.73
C PHE A 176 14.89 8.77 19.65
N HIS A 177 15.88 8.03 19.17
CA HIS A 177 17.13 7.78 19.86
C HIS A 177 18.33 8.26 19.01
N PRO A 178 18.42 9.57 18.67
CA PRO A 178 19.56 10.10 17.93
C PRO A 178 20.88 9.99 18.71
N GLU A 179 20.82 9.78 20.02
CA GLU A 179 21.95 9.46 20.89
C GLU A 179 22.52 8.05 20.67
N GLU A 180 21.73 7.12 20.12
CA GLU A 180 22.23 5.79 19.81
C GLU A 180 23.26 5.85 18.68
N PRO A 181 24.37 5.08 18.78
CA PRO A 181 25.39 5.08 17.74
C PRO A 181 24.81 4.57 16.42
N VAL A 182 25.09 5.30 15.34
CA VAL A 182 24.70 4.89 13.99
C VAL A 182 25.31 3.52 13.69
N ARG A 183 24.43 2.55 13.51
CA ARG A 183 24.76 1.19 13.09
C ARG A 183 25.01 1.19 11.59
N LYS A 184 26.23 0.80 11.19
CA LYS A 184 26.69 0.86 9.80
C LYS A 184 26.55 -0.46 9.06
N GLU A 185 26.05 -1.50 9.73
CA GLU A 185 25.95 -2.85 9.18
C GLU A 185 25.08 -2.88 7.92
N ARG A 186 25.64 -3.46 6.84
CA ARG A 186 24.99 -3.65 5.53
C ARG A 186 25.26 -5.03 4.94
N LEU A 187 24.44 -5.45 3.99
CA LEU A 187 24.64 -6.69 3.22
C LEU A 187 25.58 -6.42 2.03
N SER A 188 26.50 -7.35 1.75
CA SER A 188 27.31 -7.33 0.52
C SER A 188 26.60 -8.09 -0.59
N ALA A 189 26.90 -7.78 -1.86
CA ALA A 189 26.29 -8.47 -3.00
C ALA A 189 26.51 -10.00 -2.98
N GLY A 190 27.70 -10.46 -2.54
CA GLY A 190 27.99 -11.90 -2.39
C GLY A 190 27.09 -12.59 -1.37
N ARG A 191 26.81 -11.92 -0.23
CA ARG A 191 25.84 -12.41 0.76
C ARG A 191 24.39 -12.27 0.28
N GLY A 192 24.10 -11.24 -0.52
CA GLY A 192 22.83 -11.10 -1.22
C GLY A 192 22.53 -12.29 -2.13
N MET A 193 23.55 -12.85 -2.79
CA MET A 193 23.39 -14.08 -3.57
C MET A 193 23.06 -15.30 -2.70
N ALA A 194 23.72 -15.45 -1.55
CA ALA A 194 23.40 -16.52 -0.61
C ALA A 194 21.97 -16.40 -0.06
N LEU A 195 21.51 -15.17 0.19
CA LEU A 195 20.14 -14.91 0.62
C LEU A 195 19.12 -15.22 -0.48
N LEU A 196 19.44 -14.90 -1.74
CA LEU A 196 18.66 -15.29 -2.90
C LEU A 196 18.54 -16.82 -2.99
N ASP A 197 19.64 -17.55 -2.83
CA ASP A 197 19.65 -19.01 -2.87
C ASP A 197 18.79 -19.61 -1.74
N GLN A 198 18.81 -19.03 -0.53
CA GLN A 198 17.91 -19.43 0.56
C GLN A 198 16.42 -19.23 0.19
N ALA A 199 16.07 -18.06 -0.35
CA ALA A 199 14.71 -17.76 -0.77
C ALA A 199 14.26 -18.70 -1.91
N ARG A 200 15.14 -19.00 -2.87
CA ARG A 200 14.87 -19.95 -3.96
C ARG A 200 14.61 -21.35 -3.43
N GLY A 201 15.44 -21.85 -2.51
CA GLY A 201 15.26 -23.15 -1.88
C GLY A 201 13.92 -23.27 -1.13
N ALA A 202 13.50 -22.19 -0.46
CA ALA A 202 12.19 -22.13 0.19
C ALA A 202 11.02 -22.19 -0.81
N ILE A 203 11.11 -21.47 -1.95
CA ILE A 203 10.11 -21.52 -3.02
C ILE A 203 10.04 -22.91 -3.67
N GLU A 204 11.18 -23.58 -3.87
CA GLU A 204 11.24 -24.94 -4.41
C GLU A 204 10.55 -25.95 -3.49
N VAL A 205 10.80 -25.87 -2.18
CA VAL A 205 10.14 -26.74 -1.18
C VAL A 205 8.64 -26.48 -1.11
N ALA A 206 8.25 -25.21 -1.11
CA ALA A 206 6.86 -24.79 -1.06
C ALA A 206 6.20 -24.74 -2.44
N ALA A 207 6.77 -25.38 -3.48
CA ALA A 207 6.30 -25.21 -4.85
C ALA A 207 4.80 -25.54 -5.01
N VAL A 208 4.11 -24.78 -5.87
CA VAL A 208 2.73 -25.05 -6.28
C VAL A 208 2.65 -26.48 -6.85
N GLY A 209 1.65 -27.25 -6.40
CA GLY A 209 1.47 -28.67 -6.74
C GLY A 209 2.46 -29.62 -6.04
N GLY A 210 3.44 -29.09 -5.30
CA GLY A 210 4.43 -29.84 -4.53
C GLY A 210 3.85 -30.49 -3.28
N GLU A 211 4.62 -31.42 -2.70
CA GLU A 211 4.19 -32.19 -1.52
C GLU A 211 3.84 -31.31 -0.32
N GLU A 212 4.66 -30.28 -0.05
CA GLU A 212 4.41 -29.35 1.05
C GLU A 212 3.15 -28.51 0.82
N ALA A 213 2.94 -28.05 -0.41
CA ALA A 213 1.76 -27.25 -0.76
C ALA A 213 0.47 -28.07 -0.74
N LYS A 214 0.52 -29.38 -0.98
CA LYS A 214 -0.62 -30.29 -0.78
C LYS A 214 -0.91 -30.56 0.69
N ARG A 215 0.14 -30.64 1.51
CA ARG A 215 0.07 -30.94 2.96
C ARG A 215 -0.42 -29.74 3.78
N ASP A 216 0.17 -28.57 3.55
CA ASP A 216 -0.18 -27.30 4.20
C ASP A 216 -0.24 -26.18 3.14
N PRO A 217 -1.36 -26.07 2.38
CA PRO A 217 -1.49 -25.09 1.30
C PRO A 217 -1.30 -23.64 1.76
N VAL A 218 -1.78 -23.30 2.97
CA VAL A 218 -1.70 -21.94 3.52
C VAL A 218 -0.28 -21.64 3.97
N GLY A 219 0.37 -22.55 4.69
CA GLY A 219 1.75 -22.37 5.12
C GLY A 219 2.74 -22.34 3.96
N ALA A 220 2.55 -23.16 2.93
CA ALA A 220 3.36 -23.13 1.73
C ALA A 220 3.21 -21.78 0.99
N ALA A 221 1.98 -21.28 0.83
CA ALA A 221 1.76 -19.95 0.24
C ALA A 221 2.40 -18.83 1.07
N THR A 222 2.30 -18.90 2.40
CA THR A 222 2.95 -17.94 3.31
C THR A 222 4.47 -17.95 3.16
N LEU A 223 5.08 -19.14 3.04
CA LEU A 223 6.52 -19.27 2.80
C LEU A 223 6.94 -18.67 1.46
N ARG A 224 6.17 -18.93 0.39
CA ARG A 224 6.44 -18.31 -0.93
C ARG A 224 6.31 -16.80 -0.88
N SER A 225 5.30 -16.27 -0.19
CA SER A 225 5.11 -14.85 0.09
C SER A 225 6.33 -14.23 0.78
N ALA A 226 6.77 -14.83 1.89
CA ALA A 226 7.93 -14.38 2.65
C ALA A 226 9.23 -14.38 1.81
N ALA A 227 9.44 -15.43 1.00
CA ALA A 227 10.59 -15.50 0.10
C ALA A 227 10.56 -14.37 -0.95
N VAL A 228 9.40 -14.09 -1.55
CA VAL A 228 9.24 -12.99 -2.53
C VAL A 228 9.47 -11.63 -1.89
N THR A 229 9.06 -11.42 -0.64
CA THR A 229 9.37 -10.19 0.11
C THR A 229 10.89 -9.95 0.15
N VAL A 230 11.66 -10.99 0.48
CA VAL A 230 13.13 -10.92 0.53
C VAL A 230 13.72 -10.64 -0.86
N LEU A 231 13.25 -11.34 -1.89
CA LEU A 231 13.69 -11.13 -3.28
C LEU A 231 13.41 -9.71 -3.77
N SER A 232 12.21 -9.18 -3.49
CA SER A 232 11.83 -7.79 -3.83
C SER A 232 12.76 -6.77 -3.16
N HIS A 233 13.20 -7.04 -1.93
CA HIS A 233 14.12 -6.17 -1.21
C HIS A 233 15.56 -6.26 -1.74
N LEU A 234 16.00 -7.44 -2.20
CA LEU A 234 17.27 -7.59 -2.92
C LEU A 234 17.28 -6.78 -4.23
N ILE A 235 16.15 -6.77 -4.95
CA ILE A 235 15.99 -5.94 -6.16
C ILE A 235 16.12 -4.45 -5.80
N ALA A 236 15.38 -4.00 -4.78
CA ALA A 236 15.40 -2.60 -4.32
C ALA A 236 16.83 -2.12 -3.96
N THR A 237 17.63 -2.99 -3.34
CA THR A 237 19.00 -2.69 -2.92
C THR A 237 19.90 -2.25 -4.08
N SER A 238 19.62 -2.69 -5.32
CA SER A 238 20.39 -2.28 -6.49
C SER A 238 20.25 -0.80 -6.89
N LEU A 239 19.21 -0.12 -6.39
CA LEU A 239 19.02 1.32 -6.59
C LEU A 239 20.09 2.15 -5.85
N ASP A 240 20.44 1.70 -4.64
CA ASP A 240 21.42 2.36 -3.77
C ASP A 240 22.85 1.83 -4.01
N ASP A 241 22.97 0.54 -4.34
CA ASP A 241 24.25 -0.12 -4.61
C ASP A 241 24.20 -0.94 -5.90
N ARG A 242 24.77 -0.38 -6.98
CA ARG A 242 24.84 -1.06 -8.29
C ARG A 242 25.61 -2.39 -8.26
N GLY A 243 26.41 -2.67 -7.24
CA GLY A 243 27.04 -3.98 -7.03
C GLY A 243 26.02 -5.12 -6.87
N PHE A 244 24.78 -4.81 -6.48
CA PHE A 244 23.67 -5.76 -6.39
C PHE A 244 22.98 -6.04 -7.73
N ALA A 245 23.33 -5.37 -8.84
CA ALA A 245 22.65 -5.57 -10.12
C ALA A 245 22.56 -7.06 -10.56
N PRO A 246 23.61 -7.90 -10.43
CA PRO A 246 23.50 -9.33 -10.76
C PRO A 246 22.56 -10.11 -9.82
N VAL A 247 22.45 -9.69 -8.55
CA VAL A 247 21.53 -10.29 -7.57
C VAL A 247 20.10 -9.90 -7.90
N ALA A 248 19.87 -8.61 -8.19
CA ALA A 248 18.58 -8.06 -8.57
C ALA A 248 18.02 -8.70 -9.85
N GLU A 249 18.85 -8.86 -10.88
CA GLU A 249 18.45 -9.50 -12.14
C GLU A 249 17.94 -10.94 -11.90
N ARG A 250 18.67 -11.73 -11.10
CA ARG A 250 18.26 -13.11 -10.76
C ARG A 250 17.04 -13.15 -9.86
N ALA A 251 16.97 -12.28 -8.86
CA ALA A 251 15.82 -12.21 -7.96
C ALA A 251 14.54 -11.88 -8.74
N ALA A 252 14.60 -10.98 -9.72
CA ALA A 252 13.47 -10.68 -10.59
C ALA A 252 13.02 -11.89 -11.42
N GLU A 253 13.95 -12.68 -11.98
CA GLU A 253 13.60 -13.91 -12.70
C GLU A 253 12.93 -14.97 -11.81
N GLU A 254 13.36 -15.11 -10.56
CA GLU A 254 12.70 -16.01 -9.61
C GLU A 254 11.25 -15.55 -9.30
N ILE A 255 11.02 -14.25 -9.15
CA ILE A 255 9.67 -13.71 -8.96
C ILE A 255 8.81 -13.95 -10.21
N PHE A 256 9.35 -13.74 -11.42
CA PHE A 256 8.62 -14.05 -12.65
C PHE A 256 8.27 -15.55 -12.77
N ALA A 257 9.20 -16.43 -12.44
CA ALA A 257 8.97 -17.88 -12.45
C ALA A 257 7.88 -18.29 -11.46
N LEU A 258 7.85 -17.67 -10.26
CA LEU A 258 6.78 -17.89 -9.31
C LEU A 258 5.42 -17.42 -9.86
N ILE A 259 5.34 -16.24 -10.47
CA ILE A 259 4.09 -15.70 -11.04
C ILE A 259 3.46 -16.64 -12.08
N GLU A 260 4.30 -17.29 -12.88
CA GLU A 260 3.84 -18.29 -13.87
C GLU A 260 3.34 -19.57 -13.19
N ARG A 261 4.00 -20.00 -12.12
CA ARG A 261 3.63 -21.21 -11.35
C ARG A 261 2.39 -21.00 -10.48
N GLU A 262 2.11 -19.77 -10.06
CA GLU A 262 0.94 -19.41 -9.25
C GLU A 262 -0.37 -19.31 -10.07
N ALA A 263 -0.54 -20.22 -11.03
CA ALA A 263 -1.71 -20.30 -11.90
C ALA A 263 -2.09 -21.76 -12.18
N GLY A 264 -3.40 -22.03 -12.29
CA GLY A 264 -3.91 -23.30 -12.83
C GLY A 264 -3.79 -24.53 -11.92
N ASP A 265 -3.58 -24.35 -10.61
CA ASP A 265 -3.48 -25.43 -9.61
C ASP A 265 -4.24 -25.07 -8.30
N GLU A 266 -4.78 -26.06 -7.58
CA GLU A 266 -5.57 -25.86 -6.35
C GLU A 266 -4.74 -25.30 -5.17
N THR A 267 -3.44 -25.57 -5.17
CA THR A 267 -2.49 -25.07 -4.16
C THR A 267 -1.88 -23.72 -4.53
N ALA A 268 -2.20 -23.20 -5.71
CA ALA A 268 -1.90 -21.83 -6.10
C ALA A 268 -2.78 -20.82 -5.34
N ARG A 269 -2.31 -19.58 -5.25
CA ARG A 269 -2.97 -18.45 -4.62
C ARG A 269 -2.95 -17.27 -5.59
N PRO A 270 -4.10 -16.95 -6.23
CA PRO A 270 -4.22 -15.77 -7.09
C PRO A 270 -3.78 -14.47 -6.41
N ALA A 271 -4.02 -14.37 -5.10
CA ALA A 271 -3.54 -13.30 -4.24
C ALA A 271 -2.02 -13.12 -4.27
N LEU A 272 -1.28 -14.21 -4.06
CA LEU A 272 0.19 -14.19 -4.07
C LEU A 272 0.71 -13.85 -5.48
N ARG A 273 0.06 -14.36 -6.52
CA ARG A 273 0.39 -14.01 -7.91
C ARG A 273 0.26 -12.50 -8.14
N ALA A 274 -0.84 -11.90 -7.71
CA ALA A 274 -1.09 -10.47 -7.84
C ALA A 274 -0.06 -9.64 -7.08
N HIS A 275 0.21 -10.02 -5.83
CA HIS A 275 1.21 -9.36 -5.00
C HIS A 275 2.63 -9.41 -5.59
N ALA A 276 3.06 -10.57 -6.09
CA ALA A 276 4.35 -10.70 -6.76
C ALA A 276 4.48 -9.77 -7.99
N ILE A 277 3.40 -9.61 -8.76
CA ILE A 277 3.34 -8.66 -9.89
C ILE A 277 3.45 -7.21 -9.39
N HIS A 278 2.77 -6.85 -8.30
CA HIS A 278 2.87 -5.51 -7.70
C HIS A 278 4.26 -5.21 -7.16
N LEU A 279 4.92 -6.17 -6.51
CA LEU A 279 6.30 -6.00 -6.07
C LEU A 279 7.24 -5.73 -7.25
N LEU A 280 7.10 -6.44 -8.38
CA LEU A 280 7.88 -6.13 -9.58
C LEU A 280 7.59 -4.73 -10.15
N GLN A 281 6.32 -4.31 -10.15
CA GLN A 281 5.93 -2.97 -10.56
C GLN A 281 6.59 -1.89 -9.69
N LEU A 282 6.58 -2.06 -8.37
CA LEU A 282 7.24 -1.17 -7.41
C LEU A 282 8.76 -1.11 -7.60
N ARG A 283 9.37 -2.24 -7.99
CA ARG A 283 10.82 -2.33 -8.22
C ARG A 283 11.23 -2.03 -9.65
N ALA A 284 10.32 -1.55 -10.51
CA ALA A 284 10.60 -1.29 -11.92
C ALA A 284 11.89 -0.47 -12.18
N PRO A 285 12.25 0.56 -11.39
CA PRO A 285 13.50 1.30 -11.60
C PRO A 285 14.79 0.47 -11.44
N ALA A 286 14.73 -0.65 -10.71
CA ALA A 286 15.84 -1.58 -10.48
C ALA A 286 15.88 -2.74 -11.49
N LEU A 287 14.85 -2.88 -12.32
CA LEU A 287 14.75 -3.95 -13.32
C LEU A 287 15.50 -3.59 -14.61
N THR A 288 15.96 -4.61 -15.34
CA THR A 288 16.45 -4.42 -16.71
C THR A 288 15.31 -3.98 -17.65
N ALA A 289 15.62 -3.37 -18.79
CA ALA A 289 14.61 -2.91 -19.75
C ALA A 289 13.67 -4.05 -20.23
N ALA A 290 14.21 -5.26 -20.42
CA ALA A 290 13.42 -6.42 -20.81
C ALA A 290 12.45 -6.87 -19.69
N GLN A 291 12.94 -6.88 -18.45
CA GLN A 291 12.13 -7.22 -17.27
C GLN A 291 11.06 -6.16 -17.00
N GLN A 292 11.35 -4.87 -17.20
CA GLN A 292 10.36 -3.80 -17.11
C GLN A 292 9.19 -4.03 -18.08
N GLU A 293 9.48 -4.40 -19.32
CA GLU A 293 8.42 -4.64 -20.30
C GLU A 293 7.57 -5.87 -19.96
N ARG A 294 8.21 -6.95 -19.48
CA ARG A 294 7.49 -8.15 -18.98
C ARG A 294 6.59 -7.81 -17.78
N ALA A 295 7.11 -7.05 -16.81
CA ALA A 295 6.35 -6.61 -15.63
C ALA A 295 5.14 -5.73 -16.04
N ARG A 296 5.31 -4.79 -16.97
CA ARG A 296 4.18 -4.00 -17.51
C ARG A 296 3.11 -4.87 -18.16
N GLY A 297 3.51 -5.90 -18.91
CA GLY A 297 2.58 -6.86 -19.50
C GLY A 297 1.75 -7.60 -18.45
N LEU A 298 2.39 -8.04 -17.36
CA LEU A 298 1.71 -8.75 -16.26
C LEU A 298 0.75 -7.85 -15.47
N VAL A 299 1.14 -6.60 -15.20
CA VAL A 299 0.26 -5.62 -14.52
C VAL A 299 -1.03 -5.40 -15.31
N ARG A 300 -0.96 -5.32 -16.65
CA ARG A 300 -2.16 -5.23 -17.49
C ARG A 300 -3.08 -6.45 -17.34
N GLY A 301 -2.52 -7.62 -17.08
CA GLY A 301 -3.27 -8.87 -16.91
C GLY A 301 -3.83 -9.11 -15.51
N LEU A 302 -3.61 -8.23 -14.53
CA LEU A 302 -4.23 -8.33 -13.20
C LEU A 302 -5.65 -7.81 -13.15
N LEU A 303 -6.02 -6.95 -14.09
CA LEU A 303 -7.32 -6.33 -14.16
C LEU A 303 -8.17 -7.08 -15.19
N ARG A 304 -9.44 -7.32 -14.85
CA ARG A 304 -10.41 -7.72 -15.87
C ARG A 304 -10.45 -6.58 -16.90
N GLU A 305 -10.27 -6.89 -18.18
CA GLU A 305 -10.21 -5.88 -19.24
C GLU A 305 -11.59 -5.28 -19.54
N ALA A 306 -12.66 -6.08 -19.36
CA ALA A 306 -14.05 -5.70 -19.60
C ALA A 306 -14.99 -6.53 -18.72
N PRO A 307 -16.23 -6.09 -18.44
CA PRO A 307 -17.27 -6.94 -17.88
C PRO A 307 -17.36 -8.30 -18.62
N PRO A 308 -17.70 -9.41 -17.95
CA PRO A 308 -17.72 -10.74 -18.55
C PRO A 308 -18.96 -10.93 -19.44
N TYR A 309 -19.05 -10.18 -20.54
CA TYR A 309 -20.23 -10.09 -21.40
C TYR A 309 -20.72 -11.44 -21.93
N ASP A 310 -19.82 -12.42 -22.09
CA ASP A 310 -20.16 -13.76 -22.58
C ASP A 310 -20.86 -14.61 -21.52
N GLU A 311 -20.70 -14.26 -20.23
CA GLU A 311 -21.38 -14.91 -19.11
C GLU A 311 -22.74 -14.25 -18.79
N LEU A 312 -22.95 -13.01 -19.25
CA LEU A 312 -24.16 -12.23 -19.00
C LEU A 312 -25.28 -12.59 -19.99
N THR A 313 -26.16 -13.51 -19.60
CA THR A 313 -27.28 -13.98 -20.42
C THR A 313 -28.62 -13.35 -20.00
N GLY A 314 -29.56 -13.24 -20.94
CA GLY A 314 -30.92 -12.71 -20.69
C GLY A 314 -30.99 -11.20 -20.46
N PRO A 315 -32.11 -10.70 -19.90
CA PRO A 315 -32.26 -9.29 -19.56
C PRO A 315 -31.27 -8.85 -18.49
N TRP A 316 -30.69 -7.66 -18.65
CA TRP A 316 -29.79 -7.09 -17.68
C TRP A 316 -30.56 -6.18 -16.73
N ASN A 317 -30.67 -6.56 -15.46
CA ASN A 317 -31.37 -5.77 -14.44
C ASN A 317 -30.39 -5.06 -13.50
N PHE A 318 -30.63 -3.77 -13.27
CA PHE A 318 -29.86 -2.95 -12.33
C PHE A 318 -30.77 -2.35 -11.26
N ALA A 319 -30.31 -2.28 -10.01
CA ALA A 319 -31.00 -1.53 -8.96
C ALA A 319 -30.51 -0.08 -8.91
N ILE A 320 -31.40 0.89 -8.68
CA ILE A 320 -31.00 2.26 -8.28
C ILE A 320 -31.45 2.46 -6.83
N CYS A 321 -30.46 2.63 -5.96
CA CYS A 321 -30.59 2.84 -4.53
C CYS A 321 -30.48 4.33 -4.21
N SER A 322 -31.60 5.03 -4.22
CA SER A 322 -31.63 6.48 -4.03
C SER A 322 -31.91 6.86 -2.58
N ALA A 323 -31.30 7.93 -2.05
CA ALA A 323 -31.88 8.60 -0.89
C ALA A 323 -33.23 9.27 -1.25
N SER A 324 -34.07 9.51 -0.24
CA SER A 324 -35.45 9.98 -0.42
C SER A 324 -35.56 11.27 -1.23
N GLU A 325 -34.65 12.23 -1.02
CA GLU A 325 -34.65 13.49 -1.78
C GLU A 325 -34.24 13.35 -3.25
N PHE A 326 -33.57 12.25 -3.64
CA PHE A 326 -33.12 12.02 -5.01
C PHE A 326 -34.16 11.25 -5.84
N HIS A 327 -34.83 10.28 -5.22
CA HIS A 327 -35.59 9.23 -5.91
C HIS A 327 -36.57 9.73 -7.00
N GLU A 328 -37.44 10.69 -6.66
CA GLU A 328 -38.46 11.19 -7.60
C GLU A 328 -37.88 12.02 -8.73
N GLY A 329 -36.79 12.74 -8.46
CA GLY A 329 -36.06 13.50 -9.48
C GLY A 329 -35.37 12.57 -10.47
N GLU A 330 -34.69 11.54 -9.97
CA GLU A 330 -33.97 10.57 -10.79
C GLU A 330 -34.89 9.75 -11.68
N CYS A 331 -36.03 9.28 -11.16
CA CYS A 331 -37.03 8.60 -11.97
C CYS A 331 -37.52 9.49 -13.13
N ARG A 332 -37.67 10.81 -12.89
CA ARG A 332 -38.03 11.76 -13.95
C ARG A 332 -36.91 11.91 -14.97
N ILE A 333 -35.65 12.07 -14.53
CA ILE A 333 -34.48 12.20 -15.42
C ILE A 333 -34.36 10.99 -16.35
N LEU A 334 -34.52 9.76 -15.84
CA LEU A 334 -34.50 8.54 -16.66
C LEU A 334 -35.48 8.62 -17.84
N VAL A 335 -36.70 9.09 -17.60
CA VAL A 335 -37.75 9.19 -18.63
C VAL A 335 -37.53 10.41 -19.52
N SER A 336 -37.41 11.61 -18.95
CA SER A 336 -37.43 12.86 -19.72
C SER A 336 -36.14 13.12 -20.49
N THR A 337 -35.00 12.76 -19.91
CA THR A 337 -33.68 13.06 -20.48
C THR A 337 -33.16 11.87 -21.27
N TYR A 338 -33.33 10.66 -20.73
CA TYR A 338 -32.74 9.45 -21.30
C TYR A 338 -33.71 8.55 -22.06
N GLY A 339 -35.02 8.88 -22.07
CA GLY A 339 -36.02 8.16 -22.85
C GLY A 339 -36.34 6.75 -22.33
N PHE A 340 -36.06 6.46 -21.06
CA PHE A 340 -36.47 5.20 -20.44
C PHE A 340 -37.99 5.13 -20.37
N LYS A 341 -38.55 3.92 -20.53
CA LYS A 341 -39.98 3.68 -20.42
C LYS A 341 -40.29 2.98 -19.11
N GLN A 342 -41.17 3.54 -18.30
CA GLN A 342 -41.68 2.84 -17.11
C GLN A 342 -42.49 1.62 -17.54
N ILE A 343 -42.22 0.48 -16.90
CA ILE A 343 -42.88 -0.81 -17.16
C ILE A 343 -43.47 -1.38 -15.87
N PRO A 344 -44.46 -2.30 -15.95
CA PRO A 344 -44.86 -3.11 -14.81
C PRO A 344 -43.68 -3.91 -14.27
N LEU A 345 -43.69 -4.22 -12.97
CA LEU A 345 -42.68 -5.11 -12.39
C LEU A 345 -42.78 -6.49 -13.06
N PRO A 346 -41.67 -7.03 -13.57
CA PRO A 346 -41.64 -8.39 -14.09
C PRO A 346 -42.04 -9.41 -13.00
N PRO A 347 -42.76 -10.49 -13.32
CA PRO A 347 -43.19 -11.49 -12.34
C PRO A 347 -42.04 -12.12 -11.53
N GLU A 348 -40.85 -12.20 -12.11
CA GLU A 348 -39.63 -12.73 -11.52
C GLU A 348 -38.91 -11.74 -10.59
N ALA A 349 -39.34 -10.47 -10.53
CA ALA A 349 -38.68 -9.45 -9.74
C ALA A 349 -38.77 -9.78 -8.23
N PRO A 350 -37.65 -9.78 -7.49
CA PRO A 350 -37.66 -10.00 -6.06
C PRO A 350 -38.37 -8.84 -5.33
N PRO A 351 -38.88 -9.08 -4.10
CA PRO A 351 -39.37 -7.99 -3.27
C PRO A 351 -38.24 -7.04 -2.88
N SER A 352 -38.54 -5.75 -2.75
CA SER A 352 -37.58 -4.76 -2.24
C SER A 352 -37.13 -5.12 -0.81
N PRO A 353 -35.83 -5.03 -0.46
CA PRO A 353 -35.30 -5.56 0.80
C PRO A 353 -36.02 -5.10 2.08
N SER A 354 -36.40 -3.83 2.13
CA SER A 354 -37.00 -3.21 3.30
C SER A 354 -38.53 -3.12 3.25
N GLY A 355 -39.15 -3.55 2.14
CA GLY A 355 -40.60 -3.66 1.95
C GLY A 355 -41.40 -2.35 1.92
N TRP A 356 -40.87 -1.25 2.45
CA TRP A 356 -41.58 0.04 2.55
C TRP A 356 -41.48 0.89 1.28
N SER A 357 -40.43 0.71 0.47
CA SER A 357 -40.26 1.39 -0.82
C SER A 357 -40.19 0.34 -1.94
N PRO A 358 -41.32 0.00 -2.58
CA PRO A 358 -41.34 -0.96 -3.68
C PRO A 358 -40.57 -0.42 -4.90
N TYR A 359 -40.11 -1.32 -5.75
CA TYR A 359 -39.42 -0.93 -6.99
C TYR A 359 -40.35 -0.27 -8.00
N ARG A 360 -39.81 0.71 -8.72
CA ARG A 360 -40.33 1.20 -10.00
C ARG A 360 -39.39 0.71 -11.10
N ALA A 361 -39.92 -0.08 -12.05
CA ALA A 361 -39.13 -0.63 -13.14
C ALA A 361 -39.18 0.25 -14.40
N PHE A 362 -38.02 0.43 -15.03
CA PHE A 362 -37.83 1.21 -16.24
C PHE A 362 -37.01 0.40 -17.24
N GLU A 363 -37.44 0.37 -18.50
CA GLU A 363 -36.69 -0.24 -19.60
C GLU A 363 -35.91 0.83 -20.37
N ALA A 364 -34.63 0.56 -20.61
CA ALA A 364 -33.76 1.44 -21.39
C ALA A 364 -34.17 1.46 -22.89
N PRO A 365 -33.92 2.56 -23.61
CA PRO A 365 -34.18 2.63 -25.06
C PRO A 365 -33.14 1.91 -25.91
N PHE A 366 -32.17 1.24 -25.28
CA PHE A 366 -31.13 0.42 -25.91
C PHE A 366 -31.12 -0.97 -25.27
N LYS A 367 -30.53 -1.94 -25.97
CA LYS A 367 -30.58 -3.37 -25.64
C LYS A 367 -29.20 -3.89 -25.30
N THR A 368 -29.12 -5.08 -24.70
CA THR A 368 -27.85 -5.79 -24.52
C THR A 368 -27.22 -6.11 -25.88
N PRO A 369 -25.93 -6.50 -25.94
CA PRO A 369 -25.31 -6.97 -27.18
C PRO A 369 -26.04 -8.15 -27.83
N ALA A 370 -26.74 -8.96 -27.02
CA ALA A 370 -27.57 -10.08 -27.48
C ALA A 370 -29.00 -9.66 -27.91
N GLY A 371 -29.34 -8.37 -27.83
CA GLY A 371 -30.66 -7.84 -28.19
C GLY A 371 -31.70 -7.88 -27.05
N GLU A 372 -31.31 -8.29 -25.85
CA GLU A 372 -32.21 -8.40 -24.70
C GLU A 372 -32.48 -7.04 -24.02
N PRO A 373 -33.55 -6.89 -23.23
CA PRO A 373 -33.81 -5.67 -22.48
C PRO A 373 -32.74 -5.34 -21.43
N ILE A 374 -32.42 -4.06 -21.29
CA ILE A 374 -31.74 -3.51 -20.10
C ILE A 374 -32.79 -2.81 -19.25
N ARG A 375 -32.89 -3.16 -17.98
CA ARG A 375 -33.91 -2.69 -17.04
C ARG A 375 -33.30 -2.12 -15.77
N VAL A 376 -33.97 -1.13 -15.22
CA VAL A 376 -33.56 -0.40 -14.03
C VAL A 376 -34.71 -0.43 -13.02
N PHE A 377 -34.41 -0.80 -11.78
CA PHE A 377 -35.34 -0.94 -10.68
C PHE A 377 -35.00 0.12 -9.63
N ALA A 378 -35.67 1.27 -9.71
CA ALA A 378 -35.42 2.40 -8.83
C ALA A 378 -36.30 2.34 -7.60
N ARG A 379 -35.74 2.68 -6.44
CA ARG A 379 -36.48 2.83 -5.17
C ARG A 379 -35.75 3.80 -4.25
N THR A 380 -36.44 4.22 -3.19
CA THR A 380 -35.75 4.80 -2.04
C THR A 380 -35.07 3.68 -1.25
N ALA A 381 -33.84 3.93 -0.81
CA ALA A 381 -33.01 2.94 -0.14
C ALA A 381 -32.48 3.41 1.21
N MET A 382 -32.51 2.49 2.17
CA MET A 382 -31.69 2.60 3.37
C MET A 382 -30.30 2.03 3.08
N PRO A 383 -29.24 2.47 3.79
CA PRO A 383 -27.87 2.01 3.53
C PRO A 383 -27.70 0.48 3.55
N ARG A 384 -28.48 -0.23 4.36
CA ARG A 384 -28.43 -1.72 4.40
C ARG A 384 -28.98 -2.40 3.15
N ASP A 385 -29.85 -1.74 2.41
CA ASP A 385 -30.65 -2.39 1.37
C ASP A 385 -29.81 -2.67 0.11
N GLU A 386 -28.85 -1.78 -0.20
CA GLU A 386 -27.93 -1.93 -1.35
C GLU A 386 -27.05 -3.20 -1.22
N ASN A 387 -26.64 -3.55 0.00
CA ASN A 387 -25.86 -4.76 0.27
C ASN A 387 -26.70 -6.04 0.17
N LEU A 388 -28.00 -5.97 0.48
CA LEU A 388 -28.90 -7.10 0.28
C LEU A 388 -29.10 -7.39 -1.22
N GLU A 389 -29.17 -6.35 -2.06
CA GLU A 389 -29.28 -6.49 -3.53
C GLU A 389 -27.99 -7.02 -4.17
N MET A 390 -26.83 -6.78 -3.57
CA MET A 390 -25.58 -7.46 -3.97
C MET A 390 -25.65 -8.98 -3.84
N GLY A 391 -26.47 -9.50 -2.92
CA GLY A 391 -26.73 -10.94 -2.78
C GLY A 391 -27.87 -11.48 -3.65
N MET A 392 -28.48 -10.67 -4.51
CA MET A 392 -29.56 -11.11 -5.38
C MET A 392 -29.04 -11.46 -6.78
N THR A 393 -29.24 -12.70 -7.22
CA THR A 393 -28.89 -13.15 -8.59
C THR A 393 -29.65 -12.38 -9.67
N PHE A 394 -30.82 -11.83 -9.35
CA PHE A 394 -31.66 -11.09 -10.29
C PHE A 394 -31.00 -9.81 -10.84
N PHE A 395 -30.19 -9.14 -10.03
CA PHE A 395 -29.49 -7.91 -10.40
C PHE A 395 -28.08 -8.23 -10.88
N ILE A 396 -27.62 -7.62 -11.97
CA ILE A 396 -26.22 -7.72 -12.42
C ILE A 396 -25.38 -6.50 -12.02
N GLY A 397 -26.00 -5.54 -11.34
CA GLY A 397 -25.34 -4.34 -10.89
C GLY A 397 -26.30 -3.37 -10.20
N LEU A 398 -25.74 -2.28 -9.68
CA LEU A 398 -26.51 -1.22 -9.03
C LEU A 398 -25.83 0.15 -9.13
N LEU A 399 -26.65 1.18 -8.98
CA LEU A 399 -26.23 2.54 -8.68
C LEU A 399 -26.63 2.87 -7.24
N ILE A 400 -25.66 3.29 -6.43
CA ILE A 400 -25.92 3.91 -5.12
C ILE A 400 -25.90 5.41 -5.35
N ASN A 401 -27.01 6.11 -5.08
CA ASN A 401 -27.05 7.57 -5.15
C ASN A 401 -27.68 8.20 -3.91
N ARG A 402 -26.82 8.60 -2.97
CA ARG A 402 -27.22 9.18 -1.69
C ARG A 402 -26.09 10.02 -1.11
N HIS A 403 -26.41 10.82 -0.09
CA HIS A 403 -25.37 11.36 0.77
C HIS A 403 -24.63 10.20 1.46
N ALA A 404 -23.30 10.29 1.54
CA ALA A 404 -22.49 9.34 2.30
C ALA A 404 -22.68 9.48 3.81
N GLN A 405 -23.23 10.62 4.25
CA GLN A 405 -23.23 11.07 5.64
C GLN A 405 -21.83 10.87 6.27
N LEU A 406 -20.81 11.43 5.63
CA LEU A 406 -19.42 11.35 6.10
C LEU A 406 -18.89 9.91 6.26
N GLY A 407 -19.48 8.93 5.56
CA GLY A 407 -19.14 7.51 5.64
C GLY A 407 -19.90 6.74 6.73
N ALA A 408 -20.68 7.41 7.58
CA ALA A 408 -21.46 6.77 8.64
C ALA A 408 -22.56 5.84 8.11
N PHE A 409 -23.16 6.17 6.96
CA PHE A 409 -24.13 5.28 6.32
C PHE A 409 -23.46 4.05 5.74
N ASP A 410 -22.29 4.19 5.16
CA ASP A 410 -21.52 3.08 4.61
C ASP A 410 -20.96 2.16 5.71
N LEU A 411 -20.57 2.72 6.86
CA LEU A 411 -20.29 1.96 8.10
C LEU A 411 -21.47 1.08 8.51
N ARG A 412 -22.69 1.63 8.49
CA ARG A 412 -23.92 0.88 8.79
C ARG A 412 -24.28 -0.14 7.73
N ALA A 413 -24.07 0.19 6.46
CA ALA A 413 -24.25 -0.75 5.36
C ALA A 413 -23.30 -1.94 5.55
N ALA A 414 -22.04 -1.69 5.92
CA ALA A 414 -21.03 -2.71 6.15
C ALA A 414 -21.32 -3.67 7.31
N ALA A 415 -22.17 -3.27 8.26
CA ALA A 415 -22.65 -4.16 9.31
C ALA A 415 -23.55 -5.29 8.77
N VAL A 416 -24.09 -5.14 7.56
CA VAL A 416 -24.90 -6.18 6.90
C VAL A 416 -23.99 -7.11 6.10
N LYS A 417 -23.78 -8.32 6.64
CA LYS A 417 -22.98 -9.36 5.98
C LYS A 417 -23.85 -10.12 4.96
N VAL A 418 -23.59 -9.90 3.67
CA VAL A 418 -24.24 -10.59 2.55
C VAL A 418 -23.16 -11.08 1.59
N ARG A 419 -23.30 -12.31 1.09
CA ARG A 419 -22.43 -12.84 0.05
C ARG A 419 -22.91 -12.33 -1.30
N GLN A 420 -21.99 -11.82 -2.12
CA GLN A 420 -22.28 -11.51 -3.52
C GLN A 420 -22.73 -12.76 -4.29
N GLU A 421 -23.78 -12.62 -5.10
CA GLU A 421 -24.26 -13.68 -5.99
C GLU A 421 -24.11 -13.26 -7.46
N GLY A 422 -23.33 -14.01 -8.25
CA GLY A 422 -23.07 -13.71 -9.66
C GLY A 422 -22.21 -12.47 -9.91
N TYR A 423 -22.12 -12.06 -11.17
CA TYR A 423 -21.43 -10.82 -11.57
C TYR A 423 -22.15 -9.59 -11.04
N LYS A 424 -21.38 -8.60 -10.58
CA LYS A 424 -21.88 -7.30 -10.12
C LYS A 424 -21.03 -6.16 -10.64
N LEU A 425 -21.67 -5.20 -11.31
CA LEU A 425 -21.12 -3.87 -11.55
C LEU A 425 -21.79 -2.87 -10.59
N MET A 426 -21.01 -2.29 -9.68
CA MET A 426 -21.51 -1.31 -8.72
C MET A 426 -20.99 0.08 -9.09
N MET A 427 -21.89 1.04 -9.21
CA MET A 427 -21.55 2.45 -9.35
C MET A 427 -21.94 3.21 -8.08
N ASN A 428 -20.94 3.69 -7.34
CA ASN A 428 -21.12 4.40 -6.09
C ASN A 428 -21.05 5.92 -6.32
N SER A 429 -22.21 6.57 -6.38
CA SER A 429 -22.39 8.02 -6.54
C SER A 429 -22.70 8.64 -5.19
N GLN A 430 -21.67 9.09 -4.47
CA GLN A 430 -21.81 9.63 -3.12
C GLN A 430 -20.83 10.78 -2.88
N CYS A 431 -21.07 11.62 -1.87
CA CYS A 431 -20.13 12.65 -1.44
C CYS A 431 -18.79 12.14 -0.88
N ALA A 432 -18.57 10.83 -0.79
CA ALA A 432 -17.36 10.20 -0.24
C ALA A 432 -17.02 8.86 -0.93
N GLY A 433 -17.30 8.70 -2.22
CA GLY A 433 -17.27 7.40 -2.89
C GLY A 433 -15.93 6.65 -2.80
N LEU A 434 -14.79 7.34 -2.93
CA LEU A 434 -13.47 6.73 -2.78
C LEU A 434 -13.13 6.35 -1.34
N THR A 435 -13.60 7.11 -0.34
CA THR A 435 -13.44 6.76 1.08
C THR A 435 -14.08 5.40 1.40
N THR A 436 -15.27 5.16 0.87
CA THR A 436 -16.07 3.97 1.18
C THR A 436 -15.72 2.79 0.27
N ARG A 437 -15.00 3.04 -0.83
CA ARG A 437 -14.54 2.02 -1.77
C ARG A 437 -13.81 0.86 -1.08
N PHE A 438 -12.87 1.15 -0.18
CA PHE A 438 -12.10 0.12 0.54
C PHE A 438 -13.00 -0.90 1.25
N ALA A 439 -13.97 -0.41 2.02
CA ALA A 439 -14.89 -1.25 2.76
C ALA A 439 -15.76 -2.06 1.80
N ILE A 440 -16.28 -1.43 0.74
CA ILE A 440 -17.12 -2.09 -0.26
C ILE A 440 -16.33 -3.16 -1.02
N SER A 441 -15.08 -2.90 -1.42
CA SER A 441 -14.26 -3.90 -2.12
C SER A 441 -13.87 -5.07 -1.23
N GLN A 442 -13.73 -4.87 0.08
CA GLN A 442 -13.55 -5.99 1.02
C GLN A 442 -14.82 -6.84 1.15
N MET A 443 -16.00 -6.21 1.15
CA MET A 443 -17.28 -6.92 1.20
C MET A 443 -17.60 -7.67 -0.09
N PHE A 444 -17.29 -7.06 -1.23
CA PHE A 444 -17.63 -7.55 -2.58
C PHE A 444 -16.39 -7.57 -3.49
N PRO A 445 -15.44 -8.49 -3.23
CA PRO A 445 -14.14 -8.50 -3.92
C PRO A 445 -14.23 -8.81 -5.41
N ASP A 446 -15.31 -9.48 -5.84
CA ASP A 446 -15.51 -9.89 -7.24
C ASP A 446 -16.30 -8.86 -8.06
N ALA A 447 -16.73 -7.76 -7.43
CA ALA A 447 -17.53 -6.73 -8.09
C ALA A 447 -16.64 -5.73 -8.86
N ASP A 448 -17.10 -5.34 -10.05
CA ASP A 448 -16.53 -4.21 -10.77
C ASP A 448 -17.09 -2.92 -10.19
N ILE A 449 -16.29 -2.23 -9.35
CA ILE A 449 -16.73 -1.04 -8.63
C ILE A 449 -16.24 0.24 -9.33
N TYR A 450 -17.17 1.11 -9.67
CA TYR A 450 -16.97 2.50 -10.09
C TYR A 450 -17.35 3.42 -8.94
N SER A 451 -16.38 4.03 -8.26
CA SER A 451 -16.64 4.90 -7.10
C SER A 451 -16.40 6.35 -7.46
N SER A 452 -17.28 7.26 -7.03
CA SER A 452 -17.05 8.68 -7.22
C SER A 452 -15.75 9.12 -6.54
N TRP A 453 -14.97 9.97 -7.21
CA TRP A 453 -13.72 10.53 -6.69
C TRP A 453 -13.98 11.31 -5.40
N ASP A 454 -15.06 12.09 -5.41
CA ASP A 454 -15.60 12.82 -4.29
C ASP A 454 -17.10 13.07 -4.54
N SER A 455 -17.60 14.28 -4.33
CA SER A 455 -19.02 14.61 -4.48
C SER A 455 -19.48 14.64 -5.91
N THR A 456 -20.50 13.83 -6.21
CA THR A 456 -21.25 13.93 -7.45
C THR A 456 -22.18 15.14 -7.39
N TYR A 457 -22.29 15.85 -8.50
CA TYR A 457 -23.08 17.06 -8.57
C TYR A 457 -24.52 16.78 -9.00
N PHE A 458 -25.44 17.58 -8.46
CA PHE A 458 -26.84 17.57 -8.85
C PHE A 458 -27.41 18.98 -8.81
N ARG A 459 -28.55 19.18 -9.47
CA ARG A 459 -29.33 20.42 -9.41
C ARG A 459 -30.73 20.11 -8.93
N VAL A 460 -31.30 21.06 -8.20
CA VAL A 460 -32.67 20.98 -7.67
C VAL A 460 -33.56 21.94 -8.47
N GLY A 461 -34.74 21.47 -8.87
CA GLY A 461 -35.75 22.24 -9.57
C GLY A 461 -36.53 23.17 -8.62
N SER A 462 -37.42 23.98 -9.18
CA SER A 462 -38.29 24.88 -8.40
C SER A 462 -39.24 24.14 -7.46
N ASP A 463 -39.49 22.86 -7.71
CA ASP A 463 -40.32 21.96 -6.89
C ASP A 463 -39.54 21.27 -5.75
N GLY A 464 -38.26 21.61 -5.56
CA GLY A 464 -37.41 21.03 -4.51
C GLY A 464 -36.88 19.63 -4.84
N ALA A 465 -37.19 19.08 -6.02
CA ALA A 465 -36.72 17.78 -6.43
C ALA A 465 -35.51 17.87 -7.37
N VAL A 466 -34.70 16.81 -7.42
CA VAL A 466 -33.55 16.74 -8.32
C VAL A 466 -34.00 16.86 -9.79
N SER A 467 -33.48 17.84 -10.51
CA SER A 467 -33.79 18.10 -11.93
C SER A 467 -32.69 17.64 -12.88
N SER A 468 -31.47 17.45 -12.38
CA SER A 468 -30.31 16.96 -13.13
C SER A 468 -29.33 16.29 -12.16
N SER A 469 -28.69 15.19 -12.55
CA SER A 469 -27.85 14.38 -11.66
C SER A 469 -26.66 13.80 -12.43
N GLU A 470 -25.45 14.21 -12.09
CA GLU A 470 -24.21 13.66 -12.65
C GLU A 470 -24.13 12.14 -12.46
N GLY A 471 -24.57 11.64 -11.30
CA GLY A 471 -24.60 10.21 -11.00
C GLY A 471 -25.43 9.41 -12.00
N ILE A 472 -26.62 9.91 -12.35
CA ILE A 472 -27.48 9.29 -13.37
C ILE A 472 -26.86 9.43 -14.76
N ASP A 473 -26.29 10.59 -15.09
CA ASP A 473 -25.68 10.84 -16.38
C ASP A 473 -24.53 9.87 -16.67
N CYS A 474 -23.63 9.72 -15.69
CA CYS A 474 -22.51 8.79 -15.78
C CYS A 474 -22.96 7.32 -15.74
N PHE A 475 -23.98 6.97 -14.94
CA PHE A 475 -24.52 5.60 -14.89
C PHE A 475 -25.13 5.17 -16.24
N VAL A 476 -25.94 6.02 -16.86
CA VAL A 476 -26.51 5.73 -18.18
C VAL A 476 -25.41 5.64 -19.25
N ALA A 477 -24.35 6.45 -19.16
CA ALA A 477 -23.19 6.33 -20.03
C ALA A 477 -22.47 4.98 -19.88
N ALA A 478 -22.33 4.47 -18.66
CA ALA A 478 -21.79 3.13 -18.40
C ALA A 478 -22.69 2.04 -19.02
N LEU A 479 -24.01 2.08 -18.79
CA LEU A 479 -24.96 1.12 -19.38
C LEU A 479 -24.90 1.10 -20.92
N ARG A 480 -24.77 2.27 -21.55
CA ARG A 480 -24.57 2.38 -23.01
C ARG A 480 -23.26 1.75 -23.45
N GLY A 481 -22.16 2.02 -22.75
CA GLY A 481 -20.89 1.36 -23.04
C GLY A 481 -20.98 -0.17 -22.93
N MET A 482 -21.64 -0.67 -21.88
CA MET A 482 -21.86 -2.12 -21.72
C MET A 482 -22.70 -2.71 -22.86
N SER A 483 -23.72 -1.99 -23.34
CA SER A 483 -24.51 -2.42 -24.50
C SER A 483 -23.69 -2.58 -25.78
N GLU A 484 -22.52 -1.94 -25.84
CA GLU A 484 -21.60 -1.97 -26.97
C GLU A 484 -20.36 -2.85 -26.68
N ARG A 485 -20.39 -3.65 -25.61
CA ARG A 485 -19.26 -4.50 -25.15
C ARG A 485 -17.98 -3.72 -24.85
N ALA A 486 -18.10 -2.48 -24.37
CA ALA A 486 -16.95 -1.65 -24.05
C ALA A 486 -16.03 -2.30 -22.98
N SER A 487 -14.73 -2.21 -23.17
CA SER A 487 -13.73 -2.45 -22.13
C SER A 487 -13.87 -1.46 -20.96
N HIS A 488 -13.27 -1.75 -19.80
CA HIS A 488 -13.27 -0.79 -18.69
C HIS A 488 -12.60 0.53 -19.05
N ALA A 489 -11.55 0.50 -19.89
CA ALA A 489 -10.91 1.71 -20.40
C ALA A 489 -11.86 2.56 -21.28
N GLU A 490 -12.67 1.91 -22.12
CA GLU A 490 -13.69 2.59 -22.93
C GLU A 490 -14.87 3.09 -22.09
N LEU A 491 -15.26 2.34 -21.05
CA LEU A 491 -16.25 2.77 -20.06
C LEU A 491 -15.77 4.02 -19.32
N ASP A 492 -14.52 4.02 -18.82
CA ASP A 492 -13.90 5.18 -18.17
C ASP A 492 -13.91 6.41 -19.10
N ALA A 493 -13.56 6.23 -20.38
CA ALA A 493 -13.58 7.32 -21.35
C ALA A 493 -15.00 7.85 -21.63
N ARG A 494 -16.02 7.00 -21.63
CA ARG A 494 -17.43 7.40 -21.77
C ARG A 494 -17.93 8.13 -20.53
N ILE A 495 -17.63 7.61 -19.35
CA ILE A 495 -17.99 8.24 -18.09
C ILE A 495 -17.33 9.61 -17.96
N ARG A 496 -16.05 9.75 -18.34
CA ARG A 496 -15.35 11.04 -18.38
C ARG A 496 -15.98 12.06 -19.34
N LYS A 497 -16.66 11.62 -20.40
CA LYS A 497 -17.40 12.53 -21.29
C LYS A 497 -18.74 12.95 -20.70
N ALA A 498 -19.34 12.12 -19.85
CA ALA A 498 -20.64 12.37 -19.22
C ALA A 498 -20.54 13.12 -17.89
N GLN A 499 -19.42 13.00 -17.17
CA GLN A 499 -19.20 13.70 -15.90
C GLN A 499 -19.25 15.21 -16.10
N TRP A 500 -19.62 15.91 -15.04
CA TRP A 500 -19.73 17.36 -15.03
C TRP A 500 -18.36 18.01 -14.81
N HIS A 501 -18.31 19.33 -14.92
CA HIS A 501 -17.06 20.06 -14.69
C HIS A 501 -16.78 20.14 -13.19
N HIS A 502 -15.60 19.66 -12.81
CA HIS A 502 -15.08 19.67 -11.44
C HIS A 502 -13.79 20.52 -11.40
N PRO A 503 -13.53 21.28 -10.32
CA PRO A 503 -12.24 21.95 -10.12
C PRO A 503 -11.02 21.01 -10.29
N GLN A 504 -11.21 19.74 -9.93
CA GLN A 504 -10.23 18.66 -10.03
C GLN A 504 -9.87 18.26 -11.46
N ALA A 505 -10.59 18.74 -12.47
CA ALA A 505 -10.27 18.47 -13.88
C ALA A 505 -8.88 18.98 -14.31
N GLN A 506 -8.22 19.81 -13.49
CA GLN A 506 -6.83 20.22 -13.69
C GLN A 506 -5.82 19.09 -13.43
N VAL A 507 -6.21 18.02 -12.72
CA VAL A 507 -5.36 16.86 -12.45
C VAL A 507 -5.32 15.96 -13.69
N PRO A 508 -4.13 15.69 -14.27
CA PRO A 508 -4.01 14.79 -15.42
C PRO A 508 -4.59 13.41 -15.11
N GLY A 509 -5.51 12.94 -15.96
CA GLY A 509 -6.16 11.65 -15.76
C GLY A 509 -7.31 11.64 -14.76
N PHE A 510 -7.80 12.79 -14.29
CA PHE A 510 -9.00 12.87 -13.46
C PHE A 510 -10.21 12.22 -14.15
N THR A 511 -10.92 11.37 -13.42
CA THR A 511 -12.24 10.85 -13.78
C THR A 511 -13.11 10.92 -12.54
N GLN A 512 -14.32 11.46 -12.65
CA GLN A 512 -15.21 11.61 -11.51
C GLN A 512 -15.62 10.25 -10.96
N PHE A 513 -15.71 9.22 -11.79
CA PHE A 513 -15.91 7.85 -11.32
C PHE A 513 -14.66 7.04 -11.63
N VAL A 514 -14.04 6.56 -10.57
CA VAL A 514 -12.82 5.78 -10.61
C VAL A 514 -13.20 4.32 -10.76
N GLY A 515 -12.95 3.78 -11.96
CA GLY A 515 -13.25 2.40 -12.32
C GLY A 515 -12.26 1.37 -11.75
N PRO A 516 -12.57 0.08 -11.89
CA PRO A 516 -11.73 -1.01 -11.37
C PRO A 516 -10.35 -1.05 -12.02
N SER A 517 -10.22 -0.61 -13.28
CA SER A 517 -8.96 -0.55 -14.02
C SER A 517 -8.06 0.63 -13.66
N HIS A 518 -8.49 1.53 -12.77
CA HIS A 518 -7.74 2.74 -12.49
C HIS A 518 -6.46 2.43 -11.69
N PRO A 519 -5.26 2.86 -12.12
CA PRO A 519 -4.00 2.53 -11.44
C PRO A 519 -3.98 2.93 -9.95
N LEU A 520 -4.61 4.05 -9.57
CA LEU A 520 -4.73 4.46 -8.16
C LEU A 520 -5.57 3.50 -7.32
N VAL A 521 -6.58 2.85 -7.91
CA VAL A 521 -7.42 1.88 -7.22
C VAL A 521 -6.60 0.63 -6.91
N VAL A 522 -5.95 0.09 -7.93
CA VAL A 522 -5.14 -1.12 -7.82
C VAL A 522 -3.95 -0.92 -6.86
N ALA A 523 -3.31 0.25 -6.91
CA ALA A 523 -2.12 0.55 -6.13
C ALA A 523 -2.40 1.09 -4.72
N ARG A 524 -3.65 1.37 -4.34
CA ARG A 524 -3.91 1.90 -2.98
C ARG A 524 -5.02 1.18 -2.23
N TYR A 525 -5.92 0.51 -2.95
CA TYR A 525 -7.18 0.01 -2.40
C TYR A 525 -7.30 -1.51 -2.37
N SER A 526 -6.40 -2.24 -3.03
CA SER A 526 -6.31 -3.69 -2.91
C SER A 526 -5.63 -4.04 -1.59
N ASP A 527 -6.28 -4.88 -0.78
CA ASP A 527 -5.78 -5.51 0.46
C ASP A 527 -6.30 -6.96 0.39
N VAL A 528 -5.57 -7.80 -0.35
CA VAL A 528 -6.08 -9.10 -0.80
C VAL A 528 -6.05 -10.13 0.34
N ASN A 529 -5.12 -10.02 1.29
CA ASN A 529 -5.11 -10.82 2.50
C ASN A 529 -5.97 -10.21 3.64
N ARG A 530 -6.53 -9.00 3.49
CA ARG A 530 -7.47 -8.41 4.44
C ARG A 530 -6.89 -8.20 5.84
N ASP A 531 -5.60 -7.91 5.92
CA ASP A 531 -4.91 -7.62 7.19
C ASP A 531 -4.96 -6.13 7.56
N GLY A 532 -5.63 -5.32 6.74
CA GLY A 532 -5.73 -3.88 6.91
C GLY A 532 -4.49 -3.17 6.38
N ARG A 533 -3.71 -3.76 5.47
CA ARG A 533 -2.60 -3.11 4.79
C ARG A 533 -2.80 -3.25 3.28
N ALA A 534 -2.76 -2.14 2.54
CA ALA A 534 -2.93 -2.23 1.10
C ALA A 534 -1.75 -2.97 0.44
N ASP A 535 -1.98 -3.86 -0.52
CA ASP A 535 -1.00 -4.76 -1.14
C ASP A 535 0.19 -4.04 -1.77
N TYR A 536 -0.04 -2.87 -2.39
CA TYR A 536 1.01 -2.03 -2.97
C TYR A 536 2.02 -1.52 -1.93
N TYR A 537 1.56 -1.49 -0.68
CA TYR A 537 2.23 -0.98 0.48
C TYR A 537 2.62 -2.12 1.44
N ASP A 538 2.09 -3.32 1.20
CA ASP A 538 2.46 -4.51 1.91
C ASP A 538 3.72 -5.12 1.31
N GLY A 539 4.70 -5.37 2.17
CA GLY A 539 5.90 -6.08 1.76
C GLY A 539 5.69 -7.59 1.81
N PHE A 540 4.74 -8.09 2.61
CA PHE A 540 4.59 -9.49 2.96
C PHE A 540 3.12 -9.85 3.20
N LEU A 541 2.50 -10.54 2.24
CA LEU A 541 1.19 -11.15 2.49
C LEU A 541 1.31 -12.36 3.42
N ASP A 542 0.83 -12.22 4.65
CA ASP A 542 0.61 -13.34 5.56
C ASP A 542 -0.74 -13.99 5.26
N PHE A 543 -0.78 -15.30 4.99
CA PHE A 543 -2.02 -16.03 4.74
C PHE A 543 -2.56 -16.73 5.99
N GLN A 544 -1.83 -16.71 7.11
CA GLN A 544 -2.23 -17.32 8.38
C GLN A 544 -3.03 -16.34 9.23
N LEU A 545 -4.13 -15.86 8.67
CA LEU A 545 -4.95 -14.79 9.22
C LEU A 545 -5.87 -15.28 10.34
N THR A 546 -6.13 -14.40 11.31
CA THR A 546 -7.05 -14.61 12.42
C THR A 546 -7.99 -13.41 12.51
N GLU A 547 -9.27 -13.68 12.34
CA GLU A 547 -10.31 -12.66 12.45
C GLU A 547 -10.49 -12.28 13.93
N ILE A 548 -10.26 -11.00 14.24
CA ILE A 548 -10.48 -10.45 15.58
C ILE A 548 -11.74 -9.59 15.56
N ALA A 549 -12.71 -9.96 16.41
CA ALA A 549 -13.96 -9.24 16.59
C ALA A 549 -13.79 -8.01 17.50
N GLU A 550 -14.71 -7.06 17.39
CA GLU A 550 -14.74 -5.90 18.27
C GLU A 550 -15.27 -6.23 19.68
N ASP A 551 -14.67 -5.60 20.68
CA ASP A 551 -15.12 -5.58 22.07
C ASP A 551 -15.12 -4.12 22.57
N ILE A 552 -16.29 -3.50 22.46
CA ILE A 552 -16.54 -2.11 22.82
C ILE A 552 -16.20 -1.85 24.31
N GLY A 553 -16.62 -2.74 25.21
CA GLY A 553 -16.53 -2.52 26.65
C GLY A 553 -15.08 -2.50 27.16
N ALA A 554 -14.18 -3.19 26.47
CA ALA A 554 -12.76 -3.28 26.82
C ALA A 554 -11.85 -2.72 25.72
N SER A 555 -12.35 -1.74 24.95
CA SER A 555 -11.63 -1.11 23.84
C SER A 555 -10.32 -0.40 24.22
N MET A 556 -10.15 0.00 25.49
CA MET A 556 -8.89 0.56 26.02
C MET A 556 -8.13 -0.39 26.95
N THR A 557 -8.52 -1.67 27.00
CA THR A 557 -7.84 -2.69 27.81
C THR A 557 -6.94 -3.54 26.90
N PRO A 558 -5.61 -3.40 26.98
CA PRO A 558 -4.68 -4.18 26.17
C PRO A 558 -4.80 -5.68 26.42
N ARG A 559 -4.85 -6.48 25.34
CA ARG A 559 -4.94 -7.95 25.38
C ARG A 559 -4.08 -8.54 24.26
N ASP A 560 -3.21 -9.50 24.58
CA ASP A 560 -2.44 -10.20 23.54
C ASP A 560 -3.43 -10.93 22.59
N PRO A 561 -3.42 -10.63 21.28
CA PRO A 561 -4.31 -11.29 20.32
C PRO A 561 -3.95 -12.76 20.07
N GLY A 562 -2.81 -13.24 20.61
CA GLY A 562 -2.33 -14.62 20.45
C GLY A 562 -1.70 -14.89 19.08
N VAL A 563 -1.59 -13.86 18.24
CA VAL A 563 -1.05 -13.93 16.87
C VAL A 563 -0.15 -12.73 16.57
N SER A 564 0.67 -12.84 15.52
CA SER A 564 1.54 -11.74 15.08
C SER A 564 0.71 -10.59 14.49
N ALA A 565 1.27 -9.38 14.44
CA ALA A 565 0.53 -8.22 13.95
C ALA A 565 0.08 -8.36 12.49
N SER A 566 0.89 -8.99 11.62
CA SER A 566 0.56 -9.29 10.22
C SER A 566 -0.56 -10.33 10.05
N GLN A 567 -0.98 -11.01 11.12
CA GLN A 567 -1.99 -12.07 11.07
C GLN A 567 -3.37 -11.57 11.45
N ILE A 568 -3.52 -10.31 11.87
CA ILE A 568 -4.80 -9.78 12.34
C ILE A 568 -5.67 -9.39 11.15
N SER A 569 -6.88 -9.92 11.09
CA SER A 569 -7.87 -9.63 10.04
C SER A 569 -9.27 -9.45 10.61
N GLY A 570 -10.30 -9.48 9.75
CA GLY A 570 -11.70 -9.40 10.15
C GLY A 570 -12.14 -7.99 10.51
N ASP A 571 -13.03 -7.88 11.51
CA ASP A 571 -13.59 -6.58 11.92
C ASP A 571 -12.49 -5.64 12.47
N ALA A 572 -11.42 -6.19 13.04
CA ALA A 572 -10.27 -5.40 13.47
C ALA A 572 -9.62 -4.62 12.32
N ALA A 573 -9.26 -5.30 11.23
CA ALA A 573 -8.65 -4.71 10.04
C ALA A 573 -9.61 -3.75 9.33
N ALA A 574 -10.90 -4.12 9.22
CA ALA A 574 -11.93 -3.25 8.68
C ALA A 574 -12.03 -1.92 9.45
N GLY A 575 -12.00 -1.97 10.79
CA GLY A 575 -12.03 -0.78 11.64
C GLY A 575 -10.81 0.13 11.46
N LEU A 576 -9.63 -0.41 11.18
CA LEU A 576 -8.44 0.39 10.88
C LEU A 576 -8.51 1.05 9.50
N ASN A 577 -9.02 0.34 8.49
CA ASN A 577 -9.31 0.92 7.18
C ASN A 577 -10.30 2.08 7.30
N TRP A 578 -11.31 1.95 8.15
CA TRP A 578 -12.23 3.05 8.47
C TRP A 578 -11.56 4.25 9.12
N ALA A 579 -10.58 4.03 10.01
CA ALA A 579 -9.81 5.11 10.60
C ALA A 579 -9.02 5.90 9.55
N ALA A 580 -8.34 5.23 8.63
CA ALA A 580 -7.61 5.87 7.53
C ALA A 580 -8.56 6.61 6.57
N GLY A 581 -9.68 5.98 6.19
CA GLY A 581 -10.72 6.60 5.36
C GLY A 581 -11.31 7.85 5.99
N SER A 582 -11.59 7.81 7.29
CA SER A 582 -12.12 8.95 8.07
C SER A 582 -11.15 10.12 8.09
N LEU A 583 -9.84 9.85 8.22
CA LEU A 583 -8.79 10.88 8.19
C LEU A 583 -8.72 11.63 6.86
N ASN A 584 -8.93 10.94 5.73
CA ASN A 584 -9.04 11.61 4.43
C ASN A 584 -10.24 12.59 4.39
N ARG A 585 -11.35 12.26 5.07
CA ARG A 585 -12.51 13.15 5.18
C ARG A 585 -12.28 14.33 6.11
N VAL A 586 -11.64 14.07 7.25
CA VAL A 586 -11.23 15.12 8.18
C VAL A 586 -10.34 16.14 7.46
N ALA A 587 -9.33 15.66 6.73
CA ALA A 587 -8.40 16.52 6.02
C ALA A 587 -9.04 17.29 4.86
N GLN A 588 -10.17 16.81 4.36
CA GLN A 588 -10.94 17.45 3.30
C GLN A 588 -11.95 18.48 3.83
N TYR A 589 -12.73 18.12 4.85
CA TYR A 589 -13.86 18.91 5.35
C TYR A 589 -13.53 19.61 6.67
N SER A 590 -12.33 20.16 6.78
CA SER A 590 -11.91 20.98 7.92
C SER A 590 -10.76 21.88 7.51
N ASP A 591 -10.99 23.19 7.47
CA ASP A 591 -9.98 24.18 7.09
C ASP A 591 -8.76 24.23 8.04
N ILE A 592 -8.89 23.67 9.25
CA ILE A 592 -7.76 23.40 10.18
C ILE A 592 -6.68 22.56 9.49
N TRP A 593 -7.07 21.60 8.65
CA TRP A 593 -6.17 20.66 7.97
C TRP A 593 -5.64 21.17 6.63
N ALA A 594 -6.07 22.36 6.19
CA ALA A 594 -5.73 22.92 4.88
C ALA A 594 -4.22 23.14 4.65
N GLY A 595 -3.39 23.07 5.69
CA GLY A 595 -1.93 23.15 5.59
C GLY A 595 -1.24 21.90 5.03
N LEU A 596 -1.91 20.74 5.01
CA LEU A 596 -1.34 19.52 4.47
C LEU A 596 -0.95 19.69 2.99
N ALA A 597 0.28 19.30 2.65
CA ALA A 597 0.81 19.38 1.30
C ALA A 597 -0.07 18.60 0.30
N GLY A 598 -0.21 19.16 -0.90
CA GLY A 598 -0.93 18.53 -2.00
C GLY A 598 -2.43 18.81 -2.06
N HIS A 599 -3.02 19.70 -1.27
CA HIS A 599 -4.48 19.76 -1.13
C HIS A 599 -5.01 18.37 -0.79
N SER A 600 -4.85 17.93 0.46
CA SER A 600 -5.29 16.61 0.99
C SER A 600 -6.67 16.15 0.47
N GLU A 601 -7.56 17.11 0.22
CA GLU A 601 -8.83 16.99 -0.52
C GLU A 601 -8.78 16.17 -1.82
N LEU A 602 -7.67 16.24 -2.53
CA LEU A 602 -7.53 15.76 -3.90
C LEU A 602 -6.85 14.40 -3.98
N TYR A 603 -6.10 13.98 -2.96
CA TYR A 603 -5.13 12.90 -3.13
C TYR A 603 -5.20 11.76 -2.13
N TYR A 604 -6.18 11.72 -1.22
CA TYR A 604 -6.38 10.61 -0.27
C TYR A 604 -5.05 10.18 0.38
N VAL A 605 -4.41 11.11 1.09
CA VAL A 605 -3.04 10.93 1.58
C VAL A 605 -2.94 9.89 2.69
N PHE A 606 -4.04 9.62 3.42
CA PHE A 606 -4.08 8.65 4.50
C PHE A 606 -4.46 7.25 4.01
N GLN A 607 -3.72 6.25 4.46
CA GLN A 607 -3.96 4.84 4.16
C GLN A 607 -3.71 3.98 5.39
N SER A 608 -4.34 2.81 5.45
CA SER A 608 -4.09 1.87 6.53
C SER A 608 -2.72 1.21 6.38
N GLY A 609 -1.93 1.24 7.44
CA GLY A 609 -0.59 0.66 7.52
C GLY A 609 -0.54 -0.70 8.20
N GLY A 610 -1.70 -1.26 8.59
CA GLY A 610 -1.81 -2.50 9.35
C GLY A 610 -1.54 -2.34 10.85
N PHE A 611 -1.41 -3.47 11.53
CA PHE A 611 -1.14 -3.51 12.97
C PHE A 611 0.37 -3.55 13.27
N TYR A 612 0.73 -3.10 14.47
CA TYR A 612 2.09 -3.24 15.04
C TYR A 612 2.02 -3.71 16.49
N SER A 613 3.17 -4.03 17.09
CA SER A 613 3.24 -4.34 18.52
C SER A 613 4.56 -3.90 19.13
N HIS A 614 4.71 -3.95 20.44
CA HIS A 614 6.01 -3.82 21.12
C HIS A 614 7.10 -4.78 20.58
N ARG A 615 6.71 -5.96 20.07
CA ARG A 615 7.61 -6.96 19.47
C ARG A 615 8.06 -6.57 18.06
N GLU A 616 7.18 -5.86 17.35
CA GLU A 616 7.35 -5.42 15.96
C GLU A 616 6.93 -3.94 15.83
N PRO A 617 7.67 -3.00 16.48
CA PRO A 617 7.24 -1.60 16.52
C PRO A 617 7.42 -0.93 15.16
N PRO A 618 6.65 0.13 14.85
CA PRO A 618 6.82 0.87 13.62
C PRO A 618 8.16 1.62 13.63
N HIS A 619 8.95 1.43 12.57
CA HIS A 619 10.23 2.12 12.35
C HIS A 619 10.10 3.30 11.38
N ASP A 620 11.17 4.07 11.17
CA ASP A 620 11.21 5.16 10.18
C ASP A 620 10.02 6.15 10.28
N VAL A 621 9.53 6.40 11.49
CA VAL A 621 8.44 7.35 11.75
C VAL A 621 9.04 8.73 12.03
N PRO A 622 8.80 9.73 11.17
CA PRO A 622 9.30 11.08 11.42
C PRO A 622 8.72 11.66 12.71
N THR A 623 9.58 12.25 13.52
CA THR A 623 9.23 12.76 14.85
C THR A 623 9.20 14.27 14.92
N GLY A 624 9.98 14.96 14.08
CA GLY A 624 10.07 16.41 14.11
C GLY A 624 10.44 16.91 15.52
N LYS A 625 9.61 17.79 16.09
CA LYS A 625 9.77 18.31 17.46
C LYS A 625 8.96 17.52 18.52
N ALA A 626 8.53 16.30 18.22
CA ALA A 626 7.70 15.51 19.13
C ALA A 626 8.43 15.18 20.45
N ALA A 627 7.63 14.99 21.51
CA ALA A 627 8.12 14.42 22.76
C ALA A 627 8.52 12.95 22.55
N GLN A 628 9.53 12.48 23.30
CA GLN A 628 9.97 11.09 23.26
C GLN A 628 8.88 10.17 23.84
N GLN A 629 8.48 9.15 23.08
CA GLN A 629 7.50 8.14 23.47
C GLN A 629 7.90 6.80 22.86
N ASP A 630 7.63 5.69 23.54
CA ASP A 630 7.82 4.35 22.98
C ASP A 630 6.72 4.05 21.94
N LEU A 631 7.08 4.13 20.66
CA LEU A 631 6.17 3.83 19.55
C LEU A 631 5.56 2.44 19.64
N GLY A 632 6.31 1.45 20.17
CA GLY A 632 5.83 0.09 20.34
C GLY A 632 4.75 -0.05 21.39
N ARG A 633 4.52 0.98 22.23
CA ARG A 633 3.51 1.01 23.29
C ARG A 633 2.41 2.04 23.05
N LEU A 634 2.47 2.82 21.97
CA LEU A 634 1.34 3.70 21.66
C LEU A 634 0.13 2.88 21.20
N PRO A 635 -1.12 3.36 21.40
CA PRO A 635 -2.32 2.77 20.81
C PRO A 635 -2.38 2.89 19.28
N ALA A 636 -1.94 4.03 18.75
CA ALA A 636 -1.96 4.35 17.32
C ALA A 636 -0.71 5.15 16.94
N VAL A 637 -0.22 4.94 15.71
CA VAL A 637 0.94 5.65 15.16
C VAL A 637 0.67 5.98 13.70
N THR A 638 0.96 7.22 13.34
CA THR A 638 0.84 7.75 11.99
C THR A 638 2.21 8.05 11.41
N ARG A 639 2.54 7.49 10.25
CA ARG A 639 3.83 7.68 9.58
C ARG A 639 3.65 8.53 8.32
N TYR A 640 4.08 9.79 8.39
CA TYR A 640 4.14 10.71 7.25
C TYR A 640 5.36 10.39 6.37
N GLN A 641 5.17 10.39 5.05
CA GLN A 641 6.20 10.08 4.06
C GLN A 641 6.12 11.03 2.88
N GLU A 642 7.22 11.71 2.59
CA GLU A 642 7.38 12.46 1.37
C GLU A 642 7.83 11.51 0.26
N THR A 643 7.04 11.41 -0.82
CA THR A 643 7.35 10.51 -1.93
C THR A 643 6.86 11.10 -3.25
N LYS A 644 7.70 11.02 -4.28
CA LYS A 644 7.38 11.47 -5.64
C LYS A 644 6.32 10.61 -6.32
N ASP A 645 6.11 9.39 -5.83
CA ASP A 645 5.15 8.43 -6.38
C ASP A 645 3.72 8.70 -5.87
N ALA A 646 3.56 9.44 -4.77
CA ALA A 646 2.26 9.88 -4.30
C ALA A 646 1.82 11.13 -5.07
N LEU A 647 0.57 11.13 -5.54
CA LEU A 647 -0.11 12.34 -5.95
C LEU A 647 -0.07 13.37 -4.81
N GLY A 648 0.45 14.57 -5.07
CA GLY A 648 0.65 15.61 -4.06
C GLY A 648 1.95 15.50 -3.25
N GLY A 649 2.79 14.50 -3.50
CA GLY A 649 4.11 14.36 -2.88
C GLY A 649 4.11 13.82 -1.45
N LEU A 650 2.94 13.46 -0.89
CA LEU A 650 2.77 13.05 0.50
C LEU A 650 1.90 11.79 0.61
N SER A 651 2.33 10.84 1.44
CA SER A 651 1.55 9.67 1.85
C SER A 651 1.67 9.49 3.36
N VAL A 652 0.60 8.99 3.99
CA VAL A 652 0.49 8.88 5.44
C VAL A 652 -0.08 7.52 5.81
N GLU A 653 0.70 6.70 6.51
CA GLU A 653 0.24 5.40 7.02
C GLU A 653 -0.36 5.54 8.41
N VAL A 654 -1.54 4.96 8.60
CA VAL A 654 -2.28 4.92 9.86
C VAL A 654 -2.20 3.51 10.42
N MET A 655 -1.54 3.34 11.56
CA MET A 655 -1.28 2.03 12.16
C MET A 655 -1.86 1.94 13.57
N PHE A 656 -2.23 0.74 14.00
CA PHE A 656 -2.82 0.50 15.33
C PHE A 656 -2.14 -0.63 16.09
N HIS A 657 -2.11 -0.53 17.41
CA HIS A 657 -1.44 -1.54 18.24
C HIS A 657 -2.26 -2.83 18.30
N SER A 658 -1.60 -3.98 18.09
CA SER A 658 -2.21 -5.30 17.99
C SER A 658 -2.94 -5.71 19.26
N HIS A 659 -2.43 -5.32 20.43
CA HIS A 659 -3.09 -5.56 21.72
C HIS A 659 -4.40 -4.77 21.92
N LEU A 660 -4.72 -3.85 21.01
CA LEU A 660 -6.00 -3.15 20.96
C LEU A 660 -6.73 -3.46 19.64
N SER A 661 -6.39 -4.54 18.95
CA SER A 661 -7.06 -4.94 17.70
C SER A 661 -8.56 -5.14 17.85
N HIS A 662 -9.01 -5.60 19.03
CA HIS A 662 -10.42 -5.72 19.41
C HIS A 662 -11.11 -4.38 19.70
N ALA A 663 -10.41 -3.24 19.71
CA ALA A 663 -11.05 -1.95 19.99
C ALA A 663 -12.12 -1.61 18.95
N ALA A 664 -13.19 -0.95 19.39
CA ALA A 664 -14.23 -0.45 18.49
C ALA A 664 -13.63 0.44 17.38
N GLN A 665 -14.08 0.26 16.15
CA GLN A 665 -13.68 1.07 14.98
C GLN A 665 -13.83 2.58 15.25
N GLU A 666 -14.85 3.00 15.98
CA GLU A 666 -15.07 4.40 16.31
C GLU A 666 -14.00 4.94 17.25
N LEU A 667 -13.44 4.11 18.13
CA LEU A 667 -12.33 4.51 18.98
C LEU A 667 -11.02 4.53 18.18
N LYS A 668 -10.78 3.52 17.33
CA LYS A 668 -9.60 3.47 16.44
C LYS A 668 -9.47 4.75 15.64
N ARG A 669 -10.55 5.20 14.98
CA ARG A 669 -10.52 6.45 14.20
C ARG A 669 -10.23 7.71 15.04
N LEU A 670 -10.69 7.78 16.29
CA LEU A 670 -10.41 8.93 17.16
C LEU A 670 -8.94 8.99 17.54
N LEU A 671 -8.37 7.86 17.98
CA LEU A 671 -6.97 7.79 18.40
C LEU A 671 -6.02 8.00 17.21
N CYS A 672 -6.33 7.41 16.05
CA CYS A 672 -5.59 7.64 14.81
C CYS A 672 -5.66 9.10 14.38
N ALA A 673 -6.84 9.74 14.43
CA ALA A 673 -6.98 11.14 14.04
C ALA A 673 -6.23 12.10 14.96
N ALA A 674 -6.25 11.84 16.26
CA ALA A 674 -5.50 12.60 17.25
C ALA A 674 -3.99 12.49 17.04
N ASP A 675 -3.48 11.27 16.86
CA ASP A 675 -2.06 11.03 16.59
C ASP A 675 -1.60 11.68 15.28
N ALA A 676 -2.38 11.52 14.20
CA ALA A 676 -2.11 12.15 12.91
C ALA A 676 -2.01 13.67 13.03
N MET A 677 -2.98 14.32 13.70
CA MET A 677 -2.98 15.78 13.87
C MET A 677 -1.77 16.25 14.66
N ARG A 678 -1.45 15.58 15.78
CA ARG A 678 -0.30 15.94 16.62
C ARG A 678 1.01 15.84 15.85
N ARG A 679 1.24 14.75 15.12
CA ARG A 679 2.45 14.57 14.31
C ARG A 679 2.52 15.58 13.17
N ALA A 680 1.39 15.90 12.54
CA ALA A 680 1.36 16.92 11.50
C ALA A 680 1.77 18.31 12.02
N PHE A 681 1.41 18.66 13.26
CA PHE A 681 1.94 19.87 13.92
C PHE A 681 3.44 19.77 14.21
N ASP A 682 3.92 18.64 14.73
CA ASP A 682 5.34 18.47 15.09
C ASP A 682 6.28 18.50 13.87
N LEU A 683 5.79 18.00 12.75
CA LEU A 683 6.48 17.98 11.46
C LEU A 683 6.31 19.30 10.69
N GLY A 684 5.45 20.20 11.18
CA GLY A 684 5.19 21.51 10.55
C GLY A 684 4.28 21.46 9.32
N TYR A 685 3.65 20.32 9.03
CA TYR A 685 2.67 20.20 7.95
C TYR A 685 1.38 20.97 8.26
N LEU A 686 1.00 21.06 9.53
CA LEU A 686 -0.07 21.95 9.96
C LEU A 686 0.54 23.21 10.56
N SER A 687 0.41 24.32 9.84
CA SER A 687 0.74 25.65 10.34
C SER A 687 -0.37 26.62 9.90
N GLY A 688 -0.83 27.50 10.80
CA GLY A 688 -1.83 28.49 10.40
C GLY A 688 -2.44 29.27 11.57
N GLY A 689 -2.41 30.61 11.48
CA GLY A 689 -3.04 31.52 12.43
C GLY A 689 -2.42 31.51 13.84
N GLU A 690 -2.68 32.57 14.61
CA GLU A 690 -2.16 32.72 15.98
C GLU A 690 -2.61 31.57 16.90
N ALA A 691 -3.86 31.12 16.78
CA ALA A 691 -4.42 30.07 17.63
C ALA A 691 -3.71 28.70 17.49
N LEU A 692 -3.48 28.17 16.28
CA LEU A 692 -2.87 26.84 16.08
C LEU A 692 -1.37 26.82 16.37
N SER A 693 -0.76 27.99 16.64
CA SER A 693 0.64 28.08 17.06
C SER A 693 0.84 27.76 18.55
N THR A 694 -0.25 27.68 19.33
CA THR A 694 -0.22 27.42 20.78
C THR A 694 -0.60 25.98 21.11
N PRO A 695 -0.06 25.36 22.18
CA PRO A 695 -0.48 24.05 22.65
C PRO A 695 -2.00 23.96 22.89
N ARG A 696 -2.58 25.02 23.48
CA ARG A 696 -4.03 25.12 23.74
C ARG A 696 -4.85 25.05 22.46
N GLY A 697 -4.51 25.86 21.46
CA GLY A 697 -5.23 25.88 20.19
C GLY A 697 -5.11 24.55 19.43
N GLN A 698 -3.94 23.90 19.46
CA GLN A 698 -3.76 22.57 18.87
C GLN A 698 -4.61 21.50 19.56
N ARG A 699 -4.68 21.50 20.90
CA ARG A 699 -5.52 20.56 21.66
C ARG A 699 -7.02 20.82 21.44
N CYS A 700 -7.44 22.09 21.33
CA CYS A 700 -8.82 22.45 20.99
C CYS A 700 -9.20 22.06 19.56
N ALA A 701 -8.29 22.23 18.59
CA ALA A 701 -8.48 21.76 17.22
C ALA A 701 -8.68 20.24 17.17
N MET A 702 -7.89 19.49 17.94
CA MET A 702 -8.03 18.04 18.08
C MET A 702 -9.39 17.64 18.69
N LEU A 703 -9.86 18.36 19.73
CA LEU A 703 -11.19 18.15 20.30
C LEU A 703 -12.30 18.34 19.25
N LEU A 704 -12.23 19.40 18.44
CA LEU A 704 -13.20 19.65 17.36
C LEU A 704 -13.22 18.53 16.32
N THR A 705 -12.04 18.08 15.88
CA THR A 705 -11.92 16.96 14.95
C THR A 705 -12.51 15.67 15.51
N MET A 706 -12.20 15.33 16.77
CA MET A 706 -12.78 14.16 17.43
C MET A 706 -14.29 14.27 17.61
N ALA A 707 -14.81 15.46 17.96
CA ALA A 707 -16.24 15.67 18.11
C ALA A 707 -16.98 15.51 16.78
N GLY A 708 -16.43 16.07 15.68
CA GLY A 708 -16.98 15.89 14.34
C GLY A 708 -16.93 14.43 13.85
N LEU A 709 -15.86 13.68 14.20
CA LEU A 709 -15.80 12.25 13.90
C LEU A 709 -16.89 11.45 14.61
N LEU A 710 -17.35 11.90 15.78
CA LEU A 710 -18.46 11.29 16.52
C LEU A 710 -19.86 11.73 16.04
N GLU A 711 -19.98 12.48 14.94
CA GLU A 711 -21.26 12.85 14.35
C GLU A 711 -21.84 11.72 13.49
N PHE A 712 -22.41 10.72 14.15
CA PHE A 712 -23.17 9.65 13.52
C PHE A 712 -24.34 9.23 14.41
N PRO A 713 -25.41 8.64 13.86
CA PRO A 713 -26.58 8.36 14.65
C PRO A 713 -26.33 7.08 15.48
N ALA A 714 -26.09 7.25 16.77
CA ALA A 714 -25.91 6.17 17.73
C ALA A 714 -26.47 6.57 19.10
N ASP A 715 -26.54 5.61 20.02
CA ASP A 715 -26.93 5.89 21.40
C ASP A 715 -25.99 6.92 22.03
N GLN A 716 -26.53 7.90 22.76
CA GLN A 716 -25.70 8.96 23.33
C GLN A 716 -24.74 8.44 24.40
N ASN A 717 -25.12 7.43 25.19
CA ASN A 717 -24.21 6.85 26.18
C ASN A 717 -23.04 6.14 25.51
N PHE A 718 -23.27 5.51 24.36
CA PHE A 718 -22.21 4.91 23.56
C PHE A 718 -21.24 5.99 23.05
N ILE A 719 -21.76 7.08 22.49
CA ILE A 719 -20.93 8.19 22.00
C ILE A 719 -20.13 8.85 23.14
N ASP A 720 -20.77 9.10 24.28
CA ASP A 720 -20.12 9.73 25.43
C ASP A 720 -19.09 8.80 26.09
N GLY A 721 -19.33 7.48 26.08
CA GLY A 721 -18.36 6.47 26.48
C GLY A 721 -17.10 6.47 25.61
N LEU A 722 -17.27 6.50 24.28
CA LEU A 722 -16.16 6.64 23.32
C LEU A 722 -15.37 7.94 23.54
N TRP A 723 -16.08 9.04 23.74
CA TRP A 723 -15.48 10.35 24.03
C TRP A 723 -14.62 10.32 25.29
N SER A 724 -15.16 9.80 26.41
CA SER A 724 -14.43 9.68 27.67
C SER A 724 -13.19 8.80 27.54
N MET A 725 -13.30 7.65 26.85
CA MET A 725 -12.16 6.76 26.57
C MET A 725 -11.07 7.49 25.77
N ALA A 726 -11.44 8.24 24.74
CA ALA A 726 -10.49 8.99 23.92
C ALA A 726 -9.79 10.11 24.70
N LEU A 727 -10.52 10.90 25.51
CA LEU A 727 -9.92 11.95 26.35
C LEU A 727 -8.88 11.37 27.31
N LYS A 728 -9.22 10.25 27.98
CA LYS A 728 -8.30 9.55 28.88
C LYS A 728 -7.07 9.02 28.13
N ALA A 729 -7.27 8.39 26.98
CA ALA A 729 -6.16 7.90 26.14
C ALA A 729 -5.22 9.03 25.71
N LEU A 730 -5.72 10.25 25.55
CA LEU A 730 -4.96 11.43 25.11
C LEU A 730 -4.45 12.31 26.26
N ARG A 731 -4.66 11.90 27.52
CA ARG A 731 -4.32 12.71 28.71
C ARG A 731 -4.94 14.10 28.67
N LEU A 732 -6.12 14.22 28.06
CA LEU A 732 -6.87 15.47 28.00
C LEU A 732 -7.76 15.61 29.23
N PRO A 733 -8.04 16.85 29.67
CA PRO A 733 -9.00 17.10 30.74
C PRO A 733 -10.41 16.66 30.32
N GLU A 734 -11.24 16.33 31.31
CA GLU A 734 -12.65 16.02 31.07
C GLU A 734 -13.35 17.28 30.56
N VAL A 735 -13.87 17.20 29.33
CA VAL A 735 -14.63 18.27 28.70
C VAL A 735 -15.86 17.67 28.04
N SER A 736 -17.00 18.34 28.14
CA SER A 736 -18.25 17.86 27.55
C SER A 736 -18.17 17.87 26.02
N ARG A 737 -18.45 16.73 25.38
CA ARG A 737 -18.57 16.63 23.92
C ARG A 737 -19.56 17.63 23.36
N SER A 738 -20.70 17.83 24.03
CA SER A 738 -21.73 18.77 23.59
C SER A 738 -21.22 20.22 23.54
N THR A 739 -20.34 20.60 24.47
CA THR A 739 -19.72 21.94 24.47
C THR A 739 -18.81 22.13 23.27
N VAL A 740 -17.98 21.12 22.97
CA VAL A 740 -17.11 21.13 21.79
C VAL A 740 -17.92 21.12 20.49
N ARG A 741 -18.91 20.22 20.39
CA ARG A 741 -19.76 20.07 19.20
C ARG A 741 -20.61 21.30 18.91
N ALA A 742 -21.05 22.04 19.92
CA ALA A 742 -21.80 23.29 19.72
C ALA A 742 -21.02 24.35 18.93
N CYS A 743 -19.70 24.22 18.83
CA CYS A 743 -18.83 25.11 18.05
C CYS A 743 -18.70 24.73 16.57
N ILE A 744 -19.32 23.61 16.14
CA ILE A 744 -19.48 23.24 14.73
C ILE A 744 -20.92 23.62 14.34
N THR A 745 -21.09 24.68 13.59
CA THR A 745 -22.42 25.29 13.34
C THR A 745 -22.87 25.11 11.90
N ASP A 746 -24.10 25.50 11.59
CA ASP A 746 -24.60 25.50 10.21
C ASP A 746 -23.73 26.38 9.29
N GLU A 747 -23.17 27.48 9.80
CA GLU A 747 -22.19 28.31 9.07
C GLU A 747 -20.93 27.53 8.71
N ASP A 748 -20.47 26.62 9.57
CA ASP A 748 -19.34 25.75 9.24
C ASP A 748 -19.75 24.72 8.17
N HIS A 749 -20.93 24.12 8.29
CA HIS A 749 -21.43 23.16 7.31
C HIS A 749 -21.65 23.79 5.93
N GLU A 750 -22.17 25.02 5.87
CA GLU A 750 -22.30 25.81 4.64
C GLU A 750 -20.94 26.08 3.99
N ALA A 751 -19.89 26.22 4.81
CA ALA A 751 -18.50 26.32 4.36
C ALA A 751 -17.79 24.96 4.21
N SER A 752 -18.52 23.84 4.22
CA SER A 752 -17.99 22.48 4.11
C SER A 752 -17.02 22.06 5.22
N ASN A 753 -17.14 22.64 6.42
CA ASN A 753 -16.34 22.28 7.59
C ASN A 753 -17.15 21.41 8.55
N TYR A 754 -17.05 20.08 8.40
CA TYR A 754 -17.78 19.11 9.22
C TYR A 754 -16.97 18.58 10.41
N TYR A 755 -15.63 18.72 10.39
CA TYR A 755 -14.72 18.17 11.42
C TYR A 755 -13.98 19.24 12.23
N GLY A 756 -14.62 20.39 12.37
CA GLY A 756 -14.04 21.59 12.97
C GLY A 756 -13.58 22.59 11.93
N SER A 757 -13.47 23.84 12.36
CA SER A 757 -12.98 24.94 11.54
C SER A 757 -12.15 25.90 12.40
N ARG A 758 -11.38 26.79 11.77
CA ARG A 758 -10.70 27.89 12.46
C ARG A 758 -11.69 28.82 13.16
N ARG A 759 -12.88 29.03 12.58
CA ARG A 759 -13.98 29.79 13.18
C ARG A 759 -14.48 29.09 14.45
N GLY A 760 -14.80 27.80 14.34
CA GLY A 760 -15.23 26.97 15.47
C GLY A 760 -14.16 26.84 16.56
N LEU A 761 -12.87 26.84 16.20
CA LEU A 761 -11.75 26.90 17.14
C LEU A 761 -11.76 28.19 17.96
N GLY A 762 -11.97 29.34 17.31
CA GLY A 762 -12.12 30.62 18.02
C GLY A 762 -13.31 30.61 18.97
N GLN A 763 -14.44 30.03 18.55
CA GLN A 763 -15.63 29.89 19.40
C GLN A 763 -15.37 28.97 20.60
N LEU A 764 -14.71 27.84 20.40
CA LEU A 764 -14.40 26.89 21.48
C LEU A 764 -13.46 27.51 22.52
N LEU A 765 -12.41 28.20 22.08
CA LEU A 765 -11.48 28.88 22.99
C LEU A 765 -12.23 29.91 23.85
N ALA A 766 -13.06 30.76 23.25
CA ALA A 766 -13.84 31.76 23.98
C ALA A 766 -14.89 31.14 24.91
N ALA A 767 -15.52 30.04 24.48
CA ALA A 767 -16.51 29.33 25.28
C ALA A 767 -15.87 28.70 26.52
N LEU A 768 -14.73 28.01 26.38
CA LEU A 768 -14.02 27.40 27.49
C LEU A 768 -13.47 28.45 28.46
N GLU A 769 -12.85 29.53 27.98
CA GLU A 769 -12.34 30.60 28.83
C GLU A 769 -13.45 31.19 29.73
N LYS A 770 -14.64 31.35 29.17
CA LYS A 770 -15.79 31.92 29.88
C LYS A 770 -16.49 30.94 30.81
N SER A 771 -16.71 29.70 30.36
CA SER A 771 -17.61 28.75 31.01
C SER A 771 -16.92 27.62 31.78
N ASP A 772 -15.67 27.32 31.44
CA ASP A 772 -14.84 26.31 32.10
C ASP A 772 -13.35 26.72 32.11
N PRO A 773 -12.99 27.75 32.91
CA PRO A 773 -11.64 28.28 32.96
C PRO A 773 -10.61 27.27 33.46
N VAL A 774 -11.04 26.26 34.23
CA VAL A 774 -10.15 25.20 34.72
C VAL A 774 -9.69 24.31 33.56
N THR A 775 -10.62 23.82 32.76
CA THR A 775 -10.31 23.06 31.53
C THR A 775 -9.50 23.91 30.55
N PHE A 776 -9.82 25.21 30.41
CA PHE A 776 -9.07 26.13 29.56
C PHE A 776 -7.59 26.24 29.95
N GLU A 777 -7.29 26.34 31.26
CA GLU A 777 -5.92 26.37 31.76
C GLU A 777 -5.23 25.00 31.61
N GLN A 778 -5.92 23.89 31.90
CA GLN A 778 -5.37 22.54 31.71
C GLN A 778 -5.00 22.26 30.24
N LEU A 779 -5.83 22.69 29.30
CA LEU A 779 -5.53 22.62 27.87
C LEU A 779 -4.37 23.53 27.47
N GLY A 780 -4.01 24.53 28.27
CA GLY A 780 -2.85 25.40 28.06
C GLY A 780 -1.55 24.91 28.70
N ALA A 781 -1.56 23.81 29.44
CA ALA A 781 -0.39 23.34 30.20
C ALA A 781 0.86 23.11 29.31
N ASP A 782 2.03 23.46 29.85
CA ASP A 782 3.32 23.29 29.16
C ASP A 782 3.76 21.82 29.03
N ASP A 783 3.08 20.89 29.71
CA ASP A 783 3.36 19.46 29.57
C ASP A 783 3.14 18.99 28.11
N PRO A 784 4.20 18.62 27.38
CA PRO A 784 4.09 18.24 25.97
C PRO A 784 3.35 16.91 25.75
N LEU A 785 3.06 16.17 26.83
CA LEU A 785 2.33 14.90 26.80
C LEU A 785 0.80 15.08 26.85
N VAL A 786 0.29 16.24 27.27
CA VAL A 786 -1.15 16.52 27.22
C VAL A 786 -1.60 16.64 25.77
N GLY A 787 -2.59 15.83 25.39
CA GLY A 787 -3.04 15.68 24.00
C GLY A 787 -2.21 14.69 23.18
N ARG A 788 -1.32 13.91 23.81
CA ARG A 788 -0.61 12.77 23.21
C ARG A 788 -1.23 11.48 23.70
N LEU A 789 -1.18 10.45 22.86
CA LEU A 789 -1.59 9.12 23.29
C LEU A 789 -0.71 8.61 24.43
N ALA A 790 -1.34 8.10 25.47
CA ALA A 790 -0.67 7.43 26.57
C ALA A 790 -0.19 6.04 26.11
N GLU A 791 1.05 5.71 26.48
CA GLU A 791 1.57 4.35 26.32
C GLU A 791 0.67 3.35 27.07
N ILE A 792 0.39 2.23 26.41
CA ILE A 792 -0.45 1.18 26.97
C ILE A 792 0.38 0.31 27.92
N ASP A 793 -0.25 -0.05 29.03
CA ASP A 793 0.30 -1.04 29.94
C ASP A 793 0.01 -2.44 29.41
N LEU A 794 1.06 -3.14 29.00
CA LEU A 794 0.96 -4.50 28.46
C LEU A 794 0.91 -5.55 29.56
N GLY A 795 1.00 -5.15 30.84
CA GLY A 795 1.25 -6.04 31.97
C GLY A 795 2.69 -6.56 31.96
N GLY A 796 3.31 -6.63 33.13
CA GLY A 796 4.55 -7.41 33.27
C GLY A 796 4.24 -8.88 33.01
N ALA A 797 5.00 -9.50 32.11
CA ALA A 797 4.90 -10.92 31.79
C ALA A 797 5.01 -11.83 33.03
#